data_AF-A0A9D6KGB1-F1
#
_entry.id   AF-A0A9D6KGB1-F1
#
_cell.length_a   1.000
_cell.length_b   1.000
_cell.length_c   1.000
_cell.angle_alpha   90.00
_cell.angle_beta   90.00
_cell.angle_gamma   90.00
#
_symmetry.space_group_name_H-M   'P 1'
#
loop_
_entity.id
_entity.type
_entity.pdbx_description
1 polymer ?
#
loop_
_entity_poly.entity_id
_entity_poly.type
_entity_poly.pdbx_seq_one_letter_code
_entity_poly.pdbx_strand_id
1 'polypeptide(L)'
;MSRRTRNLLLSGLIAITMLHAHAARAADPVLLFVTQPPFGADFATVNSTFGNQNGDTEAAPRGGDLYIRYADGALRNLTAEAGYGTTPEQDIAVREPSVHWSGTKALFSMVVGGTTMNDYSPVFWQIYEVTGFGIGETVQITKLPQPLNSNNVAPIYGTDDRIIFASDRPRSGDPLTYPQLDEYESTATVTGLWSMNPDGSDLQLLDHSVSGDFTPIIAADGRLIFTRWDHLQRDQQNAEGTLGYGAFNYASETSTEALNSSAEIFPELREQPNGSFQHAHEFNFFFPWQLNEDGTGIETLNHVGRHELAGYFDSANDNLPEFIAPTGRRTAELLLQLKEDPNRPGYFYGTHAPEFGTHAAGQIIGLNGAESVNADDMQVDYITDPLTNRILPDNVAQPSSNSGHFRNPVPLSDGSLIAVQTVSAYQDRTATGQLSSRYDFHLVRLSAGSPYRTPGAQLIPAGITKTISYWDNQRYEQATYSGRLWELDPVEVRARTRPARHVSPLPEIETQVLSDELGGQAGIDRLRAFLQSNSLALMVSRNVTRRADRQQEFNLKIAGSSTQTADAGATPTEIAYLQLFQGDLVRGYSQFNGGRRPIAQLLHDGLNPDLAGAPPSTVKLADDGSYAALVPARRALTWQLVTDAGDPVVRERFWVTFSPGEIRACTNCHGINRTDTVLHQPPPTNPPLALRDLARWWRTNFDNGGTPLPTRTETASPTQTLTPSPTSTPPPTAPPTMTVTRRPSPTRTPSATRRPTITTTPTITRRPSLTPTRTLTRRPTRTRTTTPTATLTRSPVPTRTRTRTRRPTVTPTPTNTRRPTITPTRTLTRRPTITRTPTVTRPPTRTATGVV
;
A
#
# COMPACT_ATOMS: atom_id res chain seq x y z
N MET A 1 -77.82 1.28 51.64
CA MET A 1 -78.94 1.54 50.69
C MET A 1 -78.53 0.96 49.33
N SER A 2 -78.94 -0.27 49.03
CA SER A 2 -80.00 -0.62 48.05
C SER A 2 -79.63 -0.28 46.61
N ARG A 3 -79.26 -1.28 45.79
CA ARG A 3 -80.13 -2.07 44.90
C ARG A 3 -80.18 -1.49 43.48
N ARG A 4 -79.79 -2.35 42.52
CA ARG A 4 -80.26 -2.43 41.12
C ARG A 4 -79.78 -1.24 40.27
N THR A 5 -78.98 -1.41 39.21
CA THR A 5 -79.27 -2.06 37.92
C THR A 5 -77.97 -1.83 37.11
N ARG A 6 -77.30 -2.78 36.47
CA ARG A 6 -77.68 -3.53 35.26
C ARG A 6 -76.61 -4.61 35.01
N ASN A 7 -77.01 -5.87 35.10
CA ASN A 7 -76.34 -6.99 34.44
C ASN A 7 -76.78 -6.98 32.97
N LEU A 8 -75.83 -7.04 32.03
CA LEU A 8 -75.92 -7.81 30.78
C LEU A 8 -74.73 -7.44 29.88
N LEU A 9 -73.77 -8.37 29.80
CA LEU A 9 -72.96 -8.77 28.64
C LEU A 9 -71.61 -9.33 29.12
N LEU A 10 -71.67 -10.53 29.69
CA LEU A 10 -70.52 -11.38 30.00
C LEU A 10 -70.81 -12.77 29.41
N SER A 11 -70.49 -12.97 28.13
CA SER A 11 -70.43 -14.30 27.47
C SER A 11 -69.92 -14.12 26.04
N GLY A 12 -68.60 -14.15 25.85
CA GLY A 12 -68.03 -14.18 24.50
C GLY A 12 -66.62 -13.62 24.41
N LEU A 13 -65.63 -14.39 24.88
CA LEU A 13 -64.28 -14.59 24.31
C LEU A 13 -63.35 -15.12 25.42
N ILE A 14 -63.39 -16.44 25.64
CA ILE A 14 -62.20 -17.17 26.11
C ILE A 14 -61.68 -17.88 24.87
N ALA A 15 -60.83 -17.20 24.13
CA ALA A 15 -60.05 -17.78 23.04
C ALA A 15 -58.68 -17.09 23.01
N ILE A 16 -57.68 -17.82 23.52
CA ILE A 16 -56.28 -17.79 23.12
C ILE A 16 -55.56 -16.43 23.29
N THR A 17 -54.87 -16.26 24.41
CA THR A 17 -53.71 -15.38 24.51
C THR A 17 -52.49 -16.17 25.01
N MET A 18 -51.99 -17.08 24.17
CA MET A 18 -50.55 -17.37 24.16
C MET A 18 -49.89 -16.36 23.21
N LEU A 19 -49.66 -15.13 23.68
CA LEU A 19 -48.70 -14.25 23.02
C LEU A 19 -47.31 -14.82 23.32
N HIS A 20 -46.80 -15.62 22.39
CA HIS A 20 -45.36 -15.78 22.25
C HIS A 20 -44.80 -14.39 21.90
N ALA A 21 -44.05 -13.80 22.80
CA ALA A 21 -43.14 -12.71 22.46
C ALA A 21 -42.04 -13.29 21.57
N HIS A 22 -42.31 -13.44 20.28
CA HIS A 22 -41.26 -13.47 19.28
C HIS A 22 -40.70 -12.05 19.24
N ALA A 23 -39.57 -11.85 19.93
CA ALA A 23 -38.66 -10.79 19.53
C ALA A 23 -38.42 -11.01 18.02
N ALA A 24 -38.94 -10.12 17.18
CA ALA A 24 -38.68 -10.16 15.76
C ALA A 24 -37.16 -10.04 15.59
N ARG A 25 -36.51 -11.18 15.35
CA ARG A 25 -35.11 -11.20 14.95
C ARG A 25 -35.04 -10.33 13.70
N ALA A 26 -34.27 -9.24 13.75
CA ALA A 26 -33.99 -8.46 12.55
C ALA A 26 -33.56 -9.46 11.46
N ALA A 27 -34.19 -9.36 10.28
CA ALA A 27 -33.88 -10.26 9.18
C ALA A 27 -32.37 -10.20 8.91
N ASP A 28 -31.70 -11.34 8.71
CA ASP A 28 -30.26 -11.34 8.44
C ASP A 28 -29.99 -10.50 7.17
N PRO A 29 -28.88 -9.74 7.10
CA PRO A 29 -28.63 -8.91 5.94
C PRO A 29 -28.40 -9.75 4.67
N VAL A 30 -28.75 -9.18 3.52
CA VAL A 30 -28.46 -9.77 2.21
C VAL A 30 -26.98 -9.51 1.88
N LEU A 31 -26.26 -10.54 1.48
CA LEU A 31 -24.82 -10.48 1.24
C LEU A 31 -24.49 -10.94 -0.18
N LEU A 32 -23.67 -10.18 -0.90
CA LEU A 32 -22.89 -10.70 -2.02
C LEU A 32 -21.53 -11.16 -1.47
N PHE A 33 -20.98 -12.23 -2.03
CA PHE A 33 -19.67 -12.75 -1.66
C PHE A 33 -19.14 -13.62 -2.81
N VAL A 34 -17.84 -13.93 -2.78
CA VAL A 34 -17.22 -14.79 -3.77
C VAL A 34 -16.87 -16.14 -3.17
N THR A 35 -16.95 -17.19 -3.96
CA THR A 35 -16.42 -18.49 -3.59
C THR A 35 -15.11 -18.78 -4.29
N GLN A 36 -14.26 -19.63 -3.73
CA GLN A 36 -13.00 -20.03 -4.36
C GLN A 36 -12.58 -21.44 -3.94
N PRO A 37 -11.98 -22.26 -4.82
CA PRO A 37 -11.36 -23.50 -4.39
C PRO A 37 -10.22 -23.23 -3.39
N PRO A 38 -10.05 -24.08 -2.38
CA PRO A 38 -8.91 -23.98 -1.47
C PRO A 38 -7.58 -24.14 -2.24
N PHE A 39 -6.58 -23.32 -1.92
CA PHE A 39 -5.23 -23.48 -2.43
C PHE A 39 -4.19 -22.97 -1.43
N GLY A 40 -3.12 -23.72 -1.23
CA GLY A 40 -2.19 -23.54 -0.12
C GLY A 40 -0.97 -22.64 -0.38
N ALA A 41 -0.97 -21.87 -1.46
CA ALA A 41 0.10 -20.94 -1.83
C ALA A 41 -0.31 -19.51 -1.49
N ASP A 42 0.61 -18.66 -1.01
CA ASP A 42 0.28 -17.30 -0.56
C ASP A 42 1.38 -16.28 -0.91
N PHE A 43 1.96 -16.41 -2.10
CA PHE A 43 2.90 -15.41 -2.61
C PHE A 43 2.46 -14.98 -4.01
N ALA A 44 2.13 -13.69 -4.17
CA ALA A 44 1.60 -13.13 -5.42
C ALA A 44 0.41 -13.91 -6.00
N THR A 45 -0.42 -14.46 -5.10
CA THR A 45 -1.66 -15.16 -5.46
C THR A 45 -2.86 -14.25 -5.19
N VAL A 46 -4.03 -14.59 -5.73
CA VAL A 46 -5.26 -13.78 -5.66
C VAL A 46 -5.63 -13.31 -4.24
N ASN A 47 -5.22 -14.04 -3.20
CA ASN A 47 -5.53 -13.75 -1.81
C ASN A 47 -4.36 -13.19 -0.98
N SER A 48 -3.19 -13.01 -1.60
CA SER A 48 -2.00 -12.50 -0.94
C SER A 48 -2.10 -11.00 -0.66
N THR A 49 -1.23 -10.52 0.23
CA THR A 49 -1.15 -9.12 0.65
C THR A 49 -0.79 -8.18 -0.51
N PHE A 50 0.07 -8.64 -1.44
CA PHE A 50 0.48 -7.92 -2.64
C PHE A 50 0.60 -8.87 -3.85
N GLY A 51 0.89 -8.29 -5.03
CA GLY A 51 1.11 -9.03 -6.28
C GLY A 51 -0.10 -9.89 -6.67
N ASN A 52 -1.26 -9.58 -6.10
CA ASN A 52 -2.44 -10.43 -6.11
C ASN A 52 -3.28 -10.26 -7.39
N GLN A 53 -2.83 -9.45 -8.34
CA GLN A 53 -3.54 -9.16 -9.59
C GLN A 53 -3.24 -10.16 -10.71
N ASN A 54 -2.33 -11.12 -10.54
CA ASN A 54 -2.02 -12.08 -11.62
C ASN A 54 -3.23 -12.98 -11.93
N GLY A 55 -3.53 -13.14 -13.22
CA GLY A 55 -4.72 -13.82 -13.72
C GLY A 55 -4.52 -15.28 -14.11
N ASP A 56 -3.29 -15.78 -14.17
CA ASP A 56 -3.01 -17.16 -14.56
C ASP A 56 -3.57 -18.17 -13.53
N THR A 57 -3.60 -19.45 -13.92
CA THR A 57 -4.22 -20.51 -13.12
C THR A 57 -3.38 -20.95 -11.92
N GLU A 58 -2.10 -20.58 -11.85
CA GLU A 58 -1.25 -20.81 -10.70
C GLU A 58 -1.52 -19.77 -9.61
N ALA A 59 -1.60 -18.48 -9.98
CA ALA A 59 -1.87 -17.37 -9.07
C ALA A 59 -3.36 -17.23 -8.68
N ALA A 60 -4.26 -17.61 -9.58
CA ALA A 60 -5.71 -17.49 -9.41
C ALA A 60 -6.44 -18.78 -9.84
N PRO A 61 -6.58 -19.78 -8.96
CA PRO A 61 -7.28 -21.01 -9.28
C PRO A 61 -8.71 -20.80 -9.78
N ARG A 62 -9.13 -21.58 -10.78
CA ARG A 62 -10.48 -21.47 -11.36
C ARG A 62 -11.49 -22.31 -10.61
N GLY A 63 -12.75 -21.91 -10.69
CA GLY A 63 -13.88 -22.56 -10.03
C GLY A 63 -14.63 -21.64 -9.07
N GLY A 64 -14.10 -20.45 -8.79
CA GLY A 64 -14.76 -19.45 -7.97
C GLY A 64 -15.90 -18.72 -8.68
N ASP A 65 -16.91 -18.28 -7.94
CA ASP A 65 -18.18 -17.74 -8.47
C ASP A 65 -18.64 -16.55 -7.63
N LEU A 66 -19.56 -15.74 -8.17
CA LEU A 66 -20.28 -14.72 -7.41
C LEU A 66 -21.59 -15.31 -6.85
N TYR A 67 -21.77 -15.23 -5.54
CA TYR A 67 -22.99 -15.67 -4.86
C TYR A 67 -23.71 -14.53 -4.16
N ILE A 68 -25.03 -14.67 -4.05
CA ILE A 68 -25.85 -13.86 -3.14
C ILE A 68 -26.50 -14.77 -2.08
N ARG A 69 -26.47 -14.34 -0.82
CA ARG A 69 -27.20 -14.93 0.31
C ARG A 69 -28.30 -13.97 0.75
N TYR A 70 -29.55 -14.43 0.74
CA TYR A 70 -30.69 -13.65 1.19
C TYR A 70 -30.89 -13.74 2.71
N ALA A 71 -31.81 -12.93 3.22
CA ALA A 71 -32.10 -12.81 4.64
C ALA A 71 -32.62 -14.10 5.28
N ASP A 72 -33.31 -14.94 4.51
CA ASP A 72 -33.78 -16.26 4.92
C ASP A 72 -32.69 -17.35 4.81
N GLY A 73 -31.49 -16.99 4.33
CA GLY A 73 -30.38 -17.91 4.10
C GLY A 73 -30.39 -18.59 2.74
N ALA A 74 -31.36 -18.31 1.85
CA ALA A 74 -31.34 -18.82 0.49
C ALA A 74 -30.11 -18.31 -0.27
N LEU A 75 -29.56 -19.16 -1.15
CA LEU A 75 -28.37 -18.87 -1.95
C LEU A 75 -28.70 -18.90 -3.44
N ARG A 76 -28.06 -18.02 -4.21
CA ARG A 76 -28.06 -18.04 -5.69
C ARG A 76 -26.63 -17.89 -6.22
N ASN A 77 -26.28 -18.68 -7.22
CA ASN A 77 -25.00 -18.59 -7.94
C ASN A 77 -25.21 -17.69 -9.17
N LEU A 78 -24.83 -16.43 -9.03
CA LEU A 78 -25.14 -15.40 -10.03
C LEU A 78 -24.33 -15.57 -11.32
N THR A 79 -23.07 -16.02 -11.21
CA THR A 79 -22.24 -16.29 -12.40
C THR A 79 -22.76 -17.48 -13.19
N ALA A 80 -23.10 -18.58 -12.51
CA ALA A 80 -23.63 -19.77 -13.19
C ALA A 80 -25.02 -19.50 -13.82
N GLU A 81 -25.90 -18.77 -13.13
CA GLU A 81 -27.20 -18.35 -13.68
C GLU A 81 -27.05 -17.47 -14.95
N ALA A 82 -25.99 -16.65 -15.01
CA ALA A 82 -25.64 -15.85 -16.17
C ALA A 82 -24.83 -16.60 -17.25
N GLY A 83 -24.53 -17.89 -17.05
CA GLY A 83 -23.82 -18.75 -18.02
C GLY A 83 -22.30 -18.71 -17.94
N TYR A 84 -21.71 -18.14 -16.88
CA TYR A 84 -20.27 -18.13 -16.65
C TYR A 84 -19.81 -19.31 -15.80
N GLY A 85 -18.61 -19.83 -16.06
CA GLY A 85 -18.00 -20.89 -15.25
C GLY A 85 -18.64 -22.28 -15.38
N THR A 86 -19.57 -22.45 -16.32
CA THR A 86 -20.29 -23.71 -16.58
C THR A 86 -19.80 -24.44 -17.84
N THR A 87 -19.09 -23.74 -18.72
CA THR A 87 -18.60 -24.26 -20.00
C THR A 87 -17.12 -24.67 -19.85
N PRO A 88 -16.71 -25.88 -20.27
CA PRO A 88 -15.31 -26.28 -20.28
C PRO A 88 -14.43 -25.25 -21.01
N GLU A 89 -13.20 -25.05 -20.51
CA GLU A 89 -12.23 -24.09 -21.07
C GLU A 89 -12.61 -22.61 -20.92
N GLN A 90 -13.78 -22.33 -20.32
CA GLN A 90 -14.23 -20.99 -19.91
C GLN A 90 -14.39 -20.92 -18.39
N ASP A 91 -13.58 -21.70 -17.67
CA ASP A 91 -13.54 -21.70 -16.21
C ASP A 91 -13.16 -20.30 -15.70
N ILE A 92 -13.75 -19.89 -14.57
CA ILE A 92 -13.64 -18.53 -14.06
C ILE A 92 -13.04 -18.47 -12.66
N ALA A 93 -12.52 -17.30 -12.30
CA ALA A 93 -12.34 -16.89 -10.91
C ALA A 93 -12.92 -15.48 -10.74
N VAL A 94 -13.42 -15.17 -9.54
CA VAL A 94 -14.17 -13.95 -9.24
C VAL A 94 -13.68 -13.35 -7.92
N ARG A 95 -13.59 -12.03 -7.82
CA ARG A 95 -13.13 -11.33 -6.59
C ARG A 95 -13.78 -9.97 -6.38
N GLU A 96 -13.73 -9.52 -5.12
CA GLU A 96 -13.96 -8.14 -4.69
C GLU A 96 -15.22 -7.46 -5.26
N PRO A 97 -16.43 -7.97 -4.95
CA PRO A 97 -17.67 -7.30 -5.34
C PRO A 97 -17.83 -5.95 -4.62
N SER A 98 -18.45 -4.99 -5.29
CA SER A 98 -18.74 -3.65 -4.76
C SER A 98 -20.15 -3.20 -5.13
N VAL A 99 -20.99 -2.97 -4.11
CA VAL A 99 -22.41 -2.65 -4.29
C VAL A 99 -22.60 -1.17 -4.58
N HIS A 100 -23.34 -0.89 -5.65
CA HIS A 100 -23.74 0.47 -6.04
C HIS A 100 -24.62 1.12 -4.97
N TRP A 101 -24.63 2.45 -4.91
CA TRP A 101 -25.43 3.24 -3.97
C TRP A 101 -26.93 2.85 -3.97
N SER A 102 -27.49 2.42 -5.10
CA SER A 102 -28.88 1.97 -5.21
C SER A 102 -29.16 0.61 -4.56
N GLY A 103 -28.16 -0.23 -4.32
CA GLY A 103 -28.33 -1.61 -3.85
C GLY A 103 -28.86 -2.60 -4.91
N THR A 104 -29.04 -2.17 -6.16
CA THR A 104 -29.66 -2.97 -7.23
C THR A 104 -28.67 -3.45 -8.29
N LYS A 105 -27.41 -3.03 -8.18
CA LYS A 105 -26.32 -3.43 -9.07
C LYS A 105 -24.99 -3.48 -8.31
N ALA A 106 -24.02 -4.23 -8.81
CA ALA A 106 -22.69 -4.33 -8.22
C ALA A 106 -21.59 -4.55 -9.27
N LEU A 107 -20.39 -4.02 -9.01
CA LEU A 107 -19.18 -4.33 -9.76
C LEU A 107 -18.48 -5.53 -9.16
N PHE A 108 -17.67 -6.22 -9.94
CA PHE A 108 -16.70 -7.22 -9.49
C PHE A 108 -15.65 -7.45 -10.58
N SER A 109 -14.53 -8.09 -10.21
CA SER A 109 -13.54 -8.53 -11.20
C SER A 109 -13.64 -10.04 -11.44
N MET A 110 -13.54 -10.43 -12.71
CA MET A 110 -13.56 -11.83 -13.13
C MET A 110 -12.52 -12.09 -14.21
N VAL A 111 -11.83 -13.21 -14.10
CA VAL A 111 -10.97 -13.78 -15.14
C VAL A 111 -11.65 -15.02 -15.72
N VAL A 112 -11.53 -15.21 -17.04
CA VAL A 112 -12.17 -16.30 -17.78
C VAL A 112 -11.12 -17.05 -18.59
N GLY A 113 -11.15 -18.39 -18.54
CA GLY A 113 -10.26 -19.26 -19.31
C GLY A 113 -8.85 -19.36 -18.74
N GLY A 114 -7.86 -19.55 -19.62
CA GLY A 114 -6.48 -19.93 -19.24
C GLY A 114 -6.37 -21.42 -18.88
N THR A 115 -7.38 -22.20 -19.25
CA THR A 115 -7.59 -23.60 -18.84
C THR A 115 -7.56 -24.60 -19.99
N THR A 116 -7.34 -24.14 -21.22
CA THR A 116 -7.15 -25.00 -22.41
C THR A 116 -5.71 -25.51 -22.44
N MET A 117 -5.55 -26.83 -22.59
CA MET A 117 -4.23 -27.47 -22.64
C MET A 117 -3.37 -26.93 -23.80
N ASN A 118 -2.15 -26.48 -23.47
CA ASN A 118 -1.20 -25.87 -24.39
C ASN A 118 -1.64 -24.52 -25.00
N ASP A 119 -2.62 -23.86 -24.41
CA ASP A 119 -2.92 -22.46 -24.72
C ASP A 119 -2.25 -21.54 -23.67
N TYR A 120 -1.33 -20.72 -24.14
CA TYR A 120 -0.57 -19.75 -23.32
C TYR A 120 -1.02 -18.31 -23.58
N SER A 121 -2.20 -18.13 -24.19
CA SER A 121 -2.79 -16.81 -24.36
C SER A 121 -2.94 -16.14 -22.99
N PRO A 122 -2.48 -14.89 -22.83
CA PRO A 122 -2.59 -14.21 -21.55
C PRO A 122 -4.06 -14.01 -21.20
N VAL A 123 -4.36 -14.20 -19.92
CA VAL A 123 -5.68 -13.97 -19.34
C VAL A 123 -5.56 -12.87 -18.31
N PHE A 124 -6.55 -11.99 -18.29
CA PHE A 124 -6.56 -10.83 -17.43
C PHE A 124 -7.82 -10.77 -16.60
N TRP A 125 -7.70 -10.27 -15.37
CA TRP A 125 -8.85 -9.83 -14.59
C TRP A 125 -9.52 -8.65 -15.27
N GLN A 126 -10.84 -8.68 -15.36
CA GLN A 126 -11.63 -7.66 -16.04
C GLN A 126 -12.84 -7.30 -15.19
N ILE A 127 -13.31 -6.06 -15.30
CA ILE A 127 -14.44 -5.52 -14.55
C ILE A 127 -15.76 -5.88 -15.22
N TYR A 128 -16.70 -6.39 -14.42
CA TYR A 128 -18.06 -6.71 -14.82
C TYR A 128 -19.06 -6.02 -13.88
N GLU A 129 -20.25 -5.73 -14.39
CA GLU A 129 -21.39 -5.25 -13.60
C GLU A 129 -22.50 -6.30 -13.60
N VAL A 130 -23.03 -6.61 -12.42
CA VAL A 130 -24.19 -7.50 -12.24
C VAL A 130 -25.44 -6.69 -11.86
N THR A 131 -26.59 -7.08 -12.43
CA THR A 131 -27.94 -6.59 -12.10
C THR A 131 -28.92 -7.75 -12.02
N GLY A 132 -30.17 -7.51 -11.59
CA GLY A 132 -31.22 -8.55 -11.63
C GLY A 132 -31.03 -9.67 -10.61
N PHE A 133 -30.33 -9.37 -9.50
CA PHE A 133 -30.08 -10.32 -8.41
C PHE A 133 -31.08 -10.19 -7.26
N GLY A 134 -32.19 -9.46 -7.43
CA GLY A 134 -33.31 -9.48 -6.50
C GLY A 134 -34.05 -10.84 -6.53
N ILE A 135 -34.82 -11.13 -5.48
CA ILE A 135 -35.62 -12.37 -5.40
C ILE A 135 -36.62 -12.41 -6.56
N GLY A 136 -36.54 -13.47 -7.38
CA GLY A 136 -37.40 -13.65 -8.55
C GLY A 136 -36.97 -12.91 -9.82
N GLU A 137 -35.86 -12.17 -9.78
CA GLU A 137 -35.30 -11.47 -10.94
C GLU A 137 -34.31 -12.35 -11.73
N THR A 138 -34.20 -12.07 -13.03
CA THR A 138 -33.21 -12.69 -13.91
C THR A 138 -31.89 -11.92 -13.84
N VAL A 139 -30.82 -12.60 -13.40
CA VAL A 139 -29.49 -12.00 -13.34
C VAL A 139 -28.99 -11.61 -14.73
N GLN A 140 -28.29 -10.49 -14.82
CA GLN A 140 -27.56 -10.06 -16.02
C GLN A 140 -26.16 -9.63 -15.60
N ILE A 141 -25.13 -10.16 -16.26
CA ILE A 141 -23.73 -9.80 -16.06
C ILE A 141 -23.19 -9.21 -17.36
N THR A 142 -22.64 -7.99 -17.28
CA THR A 142 -22.07 -7.28 -18.44
C THR A 142 -20.62 -6.94 -18.17
N LYS A 143 -19.72 -7.30 -19.09
CA LYS A 143 -18.33 -6.82 -19.08
C LYS A 143 -18.30 -5.33 -19.44
N LEU A 144 -17.67 -4.50 -18.61
CA LEU A 144 -17.56 -3.06 -18.92
C LEU A 144 -16.52 -2.81 -20.04
N PRO A 145 -16.69 -1.75 -20.85
CA PRO A 145 -15.65 -1.29 -21.76
C PRO A 145 -14.43 -0.81 -20.96
N GLN A 146 -13.25 -1.38 -21.24
CA GLN A 146 -12.03 -1.16 -20.47
C GLN A 146 -10.79 -1.62 -21.26
N PRO A 147 -9.56 -1.25 -20.84
CA PRO A 147 -8.34 -1.87 -21.37
C PRO A 147 -8.31 -3.39 -21.14
N LEU A 148 -8.02 -4.15 -22.21
CA LEU A 148 -8.13 -5.61 -22.22
C LEU A 148 -6.79 -6.34 -22.00
N ASN A 149 -5.67 -5.61 -22.00
CA ASN A 149 -4.31 -6.14 -21.95
C ASN A 149 -3.61 -5.87 -20.61
N SER A 150 -4.41 -5.71 -19.55
CA SER A 150 -3.98 -5.45 -18.18
C SER A 150 -4.99 -6.08 -17.22
N ASN A 151 -4.55 -6.47 -16.03
CA ASN A 151 -5.41 -6.89 -14.95
C ASN A 151 -6.09 -5.66 -14.34
N ASN A 152 -7.42 -5.70 -14.24
CA ASN A 152 -8.22 -4.66 -13.61
C ASN A 152 -8.98 -5.28 -12.41
N VAL A 153 -8.63 -4.89 -11.19
CA VAL A 153 -9.06 -5.50 -9.93
C VAL A 153 -9.64 -4.47 -8.95
N ALA A 154 -10.31 -4.95 -7.90
CA ALA A 154 -10.93 -4.14 -6.85
C ALA A 154 -11.80 -2.94 -7.34
N PRO A 155 -12.74 -3.13 -8.28
CA PRO A 155 -13.54 -2.04 -8.82
C PRO A 155 -14.59 -1.52 -7.82
N ILE A 156 -14.76 -0.21 -7.75
CA ILE A 156 -15.80 0.47 -6.98
C ILE A 156 -16.48 1.58 -7.79
N TYR A 157 -17.69 1.96 -7.36
CA TYR A 157 -18.36 3.16 -7.86
C TYR A 157 -17.89 4.40 -7.10
N GLY A 158 -17.58 5.46 -7.84
CA GLY A 158 -17.36 6.79 -7.32
C GLY A 158 -18.65 7.52 -6.94
N THR A 159 -18.51 8.74 -6.40
CA THR A 159 -19.65 9.61 -6.05
C THR A 159 -20.36 10.15 -7.30
N ASP A 160 -19.76 10.06 -8.48
CA ASP A 160 -20.32 10.50 -9.77
C ASP A 160 -20.55 9.35 -10.76
N ASP A 161 -20.69 8.11 -10.26
CA ASP A 161 -20.86 6.87 -11.05
C ASP A 161 -19.66 6.42 -11.87
N ARG A 162 -18.54 7.15 -11.83
CA ARG A 162 -17.29 6.66 -12.40
C ARG A 162 -16.83 5.37 -11.73
N ILE A 163 -16.04 4.59 -12.45
CA ILE A 163 -15.46 3.35 -11.98
C ILE A 163 -14.04 3.63 -11.52
N ILE A 164 -13.74 3.41 -10.25
CA ILE A 164 -12.39 3.49 -9.68
C ILE A 164 -11.90 2.05 -9.44
N PHE A 165 -10.67 1.73 -9.81
CA PHE A 165 -10.14 0.36 -9.77
C PHE A 165 -8.61 0.35 -9.70
N ALA A 166 -8.02 -0.75 -9.23
CA ALA A 166 -6.58 -0.97 -9.30
C ALA A 166 -6.22 -1.68 -10.61
N SER A 167 -5.09 -1.33 -11.23
CA SER A 167 -4.66 -1.94 -12.49
C SER A 167 -3.15 -2.07 -12.59
N ASP A 168 -2.65 -3.11 -13.26
CA ASP A 168 -1.23 -3.25 -13.65
C ASP A 168 -0.91 -2.63 -15.01
N ARG A 169 -1.86 -1.88 -15.59
CA ARG A 169 -1.65 -1.09 -16.79
C ARG A 169 -0.43 -0.16 -16.59
N PRO A 170 0.52 -0.12 -17.53
CA PRO A 170 1.62 0.84 -17.47
C PRO A 170 1.12 2.28 -17.37
N ARG A 171 1.76 3.07 -16.50
CA ARG A 171 1.45 4.50 -16.27
C ARG A 171 1.32 5.30 -17.57
N SER A 172 2.26 5.10 -18.49
CA SER A 172 2.30 5.74 -19.82
C SER A 172 1.47 5.03 -20.88
N GLY A 173 0.98 3.82 -20.59
CA GLY A 173 0.41 2.90 -21.58
C GLY A 173 1.44 2.19 -22.47
N ASP A 174 2.75 2.43 -22.27
CA ASP A 174 3.81 1.79 -23.06
C ASP A 174 4.03 0.33 -22.62
N PRO A 175 3.83 -0.66 -23.51
CA PRO A 175 4.04 -2.07 -23.19
C PRO A 175 5.49 -2.42 -22.84
N LEU A 176 6.49 -1.60 -23.19
CA LEU A 176 7.90 -1.84 -22.82
C LEU A 176 8.15 -1.81 -21.31
N THR A 177 7.26 -1.14 -20.57
CA THR A 177 7.33 -1.01 -19.11
C THR A 177 6.42 -1.99 -18.38
N TYR A 178 5.75 -2.89 -19.11
CA TYR A 178 4.90 -3.94 -18.53
C TYR A 178 5.66 -5.26 -18.32
N PRO A 179 5.43 -5.96 -17.20
CA PRO A 179 4.78 -5.47 -15.99
C PRO A 179 5.69 -4.49 -15.22
N GLN A 180 5.08 -3.60 -14.45
CA GLN A 180 5.78 -2.92 -13.36
C GLN A 180 6.10 -3.94 -12.27
N LEU A 181 7.33 -3.89 -11.75
CA LEU A 181 7.80 -4.72 -10.65
C LEU A 181 7.87 -3.87 -9.37
N ASP A 182 7.40 -4.42 -8.24
CA ASP A 182 7.42 -3.73 -6.95
C ASP A 182 8.84 -3.50 -6.41
N GLU A 183 8.97 -2.60 -5.43
CA GLU A 183 10.27 -2.21 -4.87
C GLU A 183 10.98 -3.27 -4.06
N TYR A 184 10.23 -4.17 -3.45
CA TYR A 184 10.72 -5.15 -2.50
C TYR A 184 10.97 -6.47 -3.22
N GLU A 185 9.97 -7.20 -3.66
CA GLU A 185 10.17 -8.55 -4.19
C GLU A 185 10.46 -8.60 -5.70
N SER A 186 10.58 -7.44 -6.36
CA SER A 186 10.67 -7.35 -7.82
C SER A 186 9.56 -8.16 -8.51
N THR A 187 8.39 -8.22 -7.87
CA THR A 187 7.24 -9.00 -8.30
C THR A 187 6.26 -8.09 -9.04
N ALA A 188 5.60 -8.61 -10.07
CA ALA A 188 4.61 -7.84 -10.80
C ALA A 188 3.52 -7.32 -9.84
N THR A 189 3.24 -6.02 -9.88
CA THR A 189 2.23 -5.37 -9.03
C THR A 189 1.35 -4.42 -9.85
N VAL A 190 0.24 -3.97 -9.24
CA VAL A 190 -0.59 -2.90 -9.81
C VAL A 190 0.18 -1.58 -9.80
N THR A 191 -0.02 -0.74 -10.82
CA THR A 191 0.63 0.58 -10.95
C THR A 191 -0.04 1.68 -10.13
N GLY A 192 -1.12 1.35 -9.41
CA GLY A 192 -1.91 2.23 -8.56
C GLY A 192 -3.39 2.23 -8.91
N LEU A 193 -4.09 3.30 -8.54
CA LEU A 193 -5.53 3.48 -8.76
C LEU A 193 -5.83 4.24 -10.05
N TRP A 194 -6.80 3.75 -10.80
CA TRP A 194 -7.29 4.31 -12.05
C TRP A 194 -8.79 4.64 -11.94
N SER A 195 -9.25 5.59 -12.75
CA SER A 195 -10.66 5.97 -12.87
C SER A 195 -11.09 6.06 -14.33
N MET A 196 -12.31 5.65 -14.65
CA MET A 196 -12.93 5.83 -15.96
C MET A 196 -14.44 6.05 -15.85
N ASN A 197 -15.06 6.60 -16.89
CA ASN A 197 -16.52 6.57 -17.01
C ASN A 197 -17.03 5.12 -17.23
N PRO A 198 -18.29 4.80 -16.91
CA PRO A 198 -18.86 3.47 -17.14
C PRO A 198 -18.81 2.97 -18.59
N ASP A 199 -18.70 3.88 -19.56
CA ASP A 199 -18.55 3.57 -20.99
C ASP A 199 -17.09 3.35 -21.42
N GLY A 200 -16.15 3.39 -20.47
CA GLY A 200 -14.71 3.23 -20.69
C GLY A 200 -13.98 4.50 -21.16
N SER A 201 -14.69 5.61 -21.33
CA SER A 201 -14.08 6.89 -21.70
C SER A 201 -13.41 7.57 -20.49
N ASP A 202 -12.58 8.57 -20.78
CA ASP A 202 -11.90 9.39 -19.77
C ASP A 202 -11.11 8.57 -18.74
N LEU A 203 -10.36 7.57 -19.22
CA LEU A 203 -9.46 6.78 -18.37
C LEU A 203 -8.30 7.63 -17.84
N GLN A 204 -8.13 7.66 -16.53
CA GLN A 204 -7.12 8.46 -15.83
C GLN A 204 -6.45 7.67 -14.72
N LEU A 205 -5.14 7.87 -14.54
CA LEU A 205 -4.42 7.43 -13.35
C LEU A 205 -4.66 8.47 -12.22
N LEU A 206 -5.09 8.00 -11.07
CA LEU A 206 -5.30 8.81 -9.86
C LEU A 206 -4.03 8.86 -9.00
N ASP A 207 -3.35 7.72 -8.88
CA ASP A 207 -2.10 7.59 -8.13
C ASP A 207 -1.15 6.63 -8.84
N HIS A 208 0.14 6.98 -8.92
CA HIS A 208 1.19 6.09 -9.38
C HIS A 208 1.85 5.41 -8.17
N SER A 209 1.36 4.23 -7.82
CA SER A 209 1.86 3.46 -6.69
C SER A 209 2.97 2.52 -7.15
N VAL A 210 4.14 2.61 -6.52
CA VAL A 210 5.31 1.83 -6.91
C VAL A 210 5.19 0.36 -6.47
N SER A 211 4.68 0.12 -5.26
CA SER A 211 4.45 -1.21 -4.70
C SER A 211 2.98 -1.65 -4.72
N GLY A 212 2.05 -0.74 -5.04
CA GLY A 212 0.65 -1.03 -5.33
C GLY A 212 -0.33 -0.48 -4.28
N ASP A 213 -1.54 -0.18 -4.77
CA ASP A 213 -2.68 0.29 -3.98
C ASP A 213 -3.80 -0.76 -4.04
N PHE A 214 -4.43 -1.04 -2.90
CA PHE A 214 -5.29 -2.20 -2.71
C PHE A 214 -6.60 -1.84 -2.02
N THR A 215 -7.66 -2.53 -2.43
CA THR A 215 -9.00 -2.53 -1.82
C THR A 215 -9.55 -1.11 -1.53
N PRO A 216 -9.73 -0.26 -2.56
CA PRO A 216 -10.26 1.08 -2.39
C PRO A 216 -11.72 1.07 -1.89
N ILE A 217 -12.12 2.09 -1.15
CA ILE A 217 -13.48 2.40 -0.73
C ILE A 217 -13.75 3.90 -0.81
N ILE A 218 -15.01 4.30 -1.06
CA ILE A 218 -15.47 5.67 -0.82
C ILE A 218 -16.07 5.74 0.58
N ALA A 219 -15.48 6.57 1.45
CA ALA A 219 -16.00 6.84 2.79
C ALA A 219 -17.26 7.71 2.76
N ALA A 220 -18.00 7.76 3.86
CA ALA A 220 -19.24 8.53 3.98
C ALA A 220 -19.02 10.05 3.82
N ASP A 221 -17.81 10.54 4.08
CA ASP A 221 -17.38 11.93 3.85
C ASP A 221 -16.86 12.18 2.42
N GLY A 222 -16.87 11.16 1.55
CA GLY A 222 -16.52 11.28 0.15
C GLY A 222 -15.04 11.06 -0.18
N ARG A 223 -14.17 10.85 0.82
CA ARG A 223 -12.75 10.53 0.59
C ARG A 223 -12.63 9.14 -0.03
N LEU A 224 -11.73 9.00 -1.01
CA LEU A 224 -11.28 7.69 -1.50
C LEU A 224 -10.21 7.18 -0.53
N ILE A 225 -10.46 6.07 0.14
CA ILE A 225 -9.55 5.44 1.10
C ILE A 225 -9.11 4.08 0.57
N PHE A 226 -7.84 3.75 0.74
CA PHE A 226 -7.26 2.50 0.26
C PHE A 226 -6.08 2.09 1.14
N THR A 227 -5.55 0.90 0.92
CA THR A 227 -4.31 0.45 1.53
C THR A 227 -3.18 0.55 0.51
N ARG A 228 -2.04 1.11 0.89
CA ARG A 228 -0.82 1.09 0.07
C ARG A 228 0.25 0.25 0.73
N TRP A 229 1.03 -0.45 -0.10
CA TRP A 229 2.26 -1.09 0.34
C TRP A 229 3.44 -0.12 0.18
N ASP A 230 4.02 0.33 1.29
CA ASP A 230 5.09 1.33 1.31
C ASP A 230 6.43 0.70 1.73
N HIS A 231 7.45 0.95 0.92
CA HIS A 231 8.81 0.51 1.18
C HIS A 231 9.91 1.52 0.96
N LEU A 232 9.74 2.41 -0.03
CA LEU A 232 10.77 3.30 -0.59
C LEU A 232 12.18 2.93 -0.12
N GLN A 233 12.71 1.82 -0.66
CA GLN A 233 13.98 1.22 -0.28
C GLN A 233 14.79 0.85 -1.52
N ARG A 234 16.11 0.68 -1.37
CA ARG A 234 16.95 0.22 -2.48
C ARG A 234 16.61 -1.20 -2.92
N ASP A 235 16.91 -1.49 -4.18
CA ASP A 235 16.67 -2.77 -4.81
C ASP A 235 17.34 -3.92 -4.05
N GLN A 236 16.52 -4.71 -3.36
CA GLN A 236 17.02 -5.86 -2.61
C GLN A 236 17.53 -6.99 -3.50
N GLN A 237 17.07 -7.10 -4.75
CA GLN A 237 17.57 -8.10 -5.71
C GLN A 237 18.92 -7.71 -6.31
N ASN A 238 19.27 -6.41 -6.31
CA ASN A 238 20.62 -5.97 -6.64
C ASN A 238 21.56 -6.11 -5.43
N ALA A 239 21.07 -5.82 -4.22
CA ALA A 239 21.85 -5.74 -2.98
C ALA A 239 23.23 -5.12 -3.22
N GLU A 240 23.21 -3.89 -3.75
CA GLU A 240 24.42 -3.11 -3.98
C GLU A 240 25.44 -3.82 -4.90
N GLY A 241 24.93 -4.66 -5.83
CA GLY A 241 25.72 -5.41 -6.81
C GLY A 241 26.28 -6.74 -6.29
N THR A 242 25.90 -7.18 -5.09
CA THR A 242 26.43 -8.40 -4.47
C THR A 242 25.66 -9.67 -4.82
N LEU A 243 24.41 -9.54 -5.28
CA LEU A 243 23.57 -10.68 -5.63
C LEU A 243 23.62 -11.04 -7.12
N GLY A 244 23.25 -12.29 -7.40
CA GLY A 244 23.32 -12.89 -8.72
C GLY A 244 22.17 -12.55 -9.67
N TYR A 245 21.16 -11.76 -9.29
CA TYR A 245 19.95 -11.52 -10.12
C TYR A 245 20.24 -10.81 -11.46
N GLY A 246 21.46 -10.28 -11.62
CA GLY A 246 21.93 -9.67 -12.85
C GLY A 246 21.15 -8.40 -13.18
N ALA A 247 20.97 -7.56 -12.15
CA ALA A 247 20.33 -6.26 -12.24
C ALA A 247 21.09 -5.33 -13.19
N PHE A 248 20.34 -4.53 -13.95
CA PHE A 248 20.86 -3.47 -14.80
C PHE A 248 19.80 -2.37 -14.96
N ASN A 249 20.19 -1.20 -15.47
CA ASN A 249 19.27 -0.12 -15.80
C ASN A 249 19.12 0.01 -17.31
N TYR A 250 17.92 0.30 -17.78
CA TYR A 250 17.67 0.79 -19.14
C TYR A 250 18.05 2.26 -19.26
N ALA A 251 18.40 2.71 -20.46
CA ALA A 251 18.75 4.12 -20.71
C ALA A 251 17.59 5.09 -20.44
N SER A 252 16.34 4.63 -20.63
CA SER A 252 15.10 5.36 -20.30
C SER A 252 13.91 4.39 -20.28
N GLU A 253 12.75 4.85 -19.80
CA GLU A 253 11.50 4.06 -19.82
C GLU A 253 11.09 3.64 -21.24
N THR A 254 11.44 4.44 -22.25
CA THR A 254 11.13 4.19 -23.67
C THR A 254 12.25 3.46 -24.42
N SER A 255 13.38 3.20 -23.78
CA SER A 255 14.53 2.54 -24.39
C SER A 255 14.59 1.06 -24.06
N THR A 256 15.04 0.24 -25.02
CA THR A 256 15.39 -1.17 -24.81
C THR A 256 16.89 -1.38 -24.60
N GLU A 257 17.68 -0.31 -24.63
CA GLU A 257 19.12 -0.34 -24.39
C GLU A 257 19.41 -0.59 -22.92
N ALA A 258 19.99 -1.76 -22.62
CA ALA A 258 20.52 -2.10 -21.30
C ALA A 258 21.88 -1.42 -21.09
N LEU A 259 22.01 -0.66 -20.02
CA LEU A 259 23.26 -0.06 -19.60
C LEU A 259 24.10 -1.06 -18.81
N ASN A 260 25.43 -0.90 -18.86
CA ASN A 260 26.34 -1.62 -17.97
C ASN A 260 26.39 -0.95 -16.57
N SER A 261 25.24 -0.77 -15.94
CA SER A 261 25.09 -0.14 -14.64
C SER A 261 23.81 -0.64 -13.96
N SER A 262 23.89 -0.88 -12.65
CA SER A 262 22.74 -1.08 -11.75
C SER A 262 22.73 -0.03 -10.64
N ALA A 263 23.24 1.17 -10.94
CA ALA A 263 23.29 2.26 -9.98
C ALA A 263 21.87 2.64 -9.52
N GLU A 264 21.74 2.87 -8.22
CA GLU A 264 20.55 3.39 -7.55
C GLU A 264 21.05 4.40 -6.52
N ILE A 265 20.56 5.63 -6.64
CA ILE A 265 21.13 6.80 -5.94
C ILE A 265 20.32 7.19 -4.70
N PHE A 266 19.07 6.77 -4.65
CA PHE A 266 18.10 7.05 -3.62
C PHE A 266 17.17 5.83 -3.54
N PRO A 267 16.71 5.43 -2.35
CA PRO A 267 16.85 6.05 -1.02
C PRO A 267 18.17 5.63 -0.32
N GLU A 268 18.20 5.69 1.02
CA GLU A 268 19.29 5.18 1.86
C GLU A 268 19.63 3.71 1.58
N LEU A 269 20.83 3.28 1.98
CA LEU A 269 21.27 1.89 1.81
C LEU A 269 20.47 0.94 2.71
N ARG A 270 20.26 -0.28 2.23
CA ARG A 270 19.58 -1.35 3.01
C ARG A 270 20.46 -1.96 4.08
N GLU A 271 21.78 -1.94 3.87
CA GLU A 271 22.74 -2.35 4.88
C GLU A 271 23.56 -1.16 5.33
N GLN A 272 23.77 -1.03 6.64
CA GLN A 272 24.66 -0.01 7.20
C GLN A 272 26.10 -0.31 6.75
N PRO A 273 26.76 0.59 6.01
CA PRO A 273 28.15 0.39 5.63
C PRO A 273 29.04 0.35 6.88
N ASN A 274 30.09 -0.47 6.83
CA ASN A 274 31.03 -0.58 7.96
C ASN A 274 31.68 0.78 8.28
N GLY A 275 31.52 1.26 9.51
CA GLY A 275 32.01 2.58 9.94
C GLY A 275 31.13 3.76 9.52
N SER A 276 29.96 3.51 8.91
CA SER A 276 28.95 4.54 8.64
C SER A 276 28.19 4.89 9.90
N PHE A 277 27.90 6.17 10.08
CA PHE A 277 26.98 6.69 11.11
C PHE A 277 25.51 6.65 10.67
N GLN A 278 25.24 6.35 9.39
CA GLN A 278 23.87 6.22 8.85
C GLN A 278 23.38 4.79 9.04
N HIS A 279 22.14 4.66 9.53
CA HIS A 279 21.43 3.40 9.69
C HIS A 279 20.82 2.93 8.37
N ALA A 280 20.57 1.63 8.32
CA ALA A 280 19.90 0.97 7.21
C ALA A 280 18.44 1.42 7.08
N HIS A 281 17.90 1.36 5.85
CA HIS A 281 16.49 1.65 5.58
C HIS A 281 15.78 0.46 4.92
N GLU A 282 14.89 -0.18 5.67
CA GLU A 282 14.16 -1.40 5.26
C GLU A 282 12.72 -1.41 5.84
N PHE A 283 12.01 -0.30 5.76
CA PHE A 283 10.64 -0.27 6.24
C PHE A 283 9.69 -0.97 5.25
N ASN A 284 8.67 -1.64 5.79
CA ASN A 284 7.70 -2.44 5.04
C ASN A 284 6.36 -2.34 5.77
N PHE A 285 5.45 -1.52 5.25
CA PHE A 285 4.15 -1.29 5.89
C PHE A 285 3.02 -1.34 4.87
N PHE A 286 1.84 -1.75 5.35
CA PHE A 286 0.58 -1.54 4.64
C PHE A 286 -0.24 -0.55 5.43
N PHE A 287 -0.26 0.70 4.97
CA PHE A 287 -0.92 1.79 5.67
C PHE A 287 -2.18 2.27 4.96
N PRO A 288 -3.14 2.84 5.72
CA PRO A 288 -4.29 3.48 5.14
C PRO A 288 -3.88 4.82 4.50
N TRP A 289 -4.26 5.01 3.24
CA TRP A 289 -4.10 6.24 2.49
C TRP A 289 -5.45 6.80 2.06
N GLN A 290 -5.49 8.09 1.77
CA GLN A 290 -6.64 8.82 1.26
C GLN A 290 -6.26 9.68 0.04
N LEU A 291 -7.22 9.92 -0.85
CA LEU A 291 -7.16 10.95 -1.89
C LEU A 291 -8.57 11.37 -2.35
N ASN A 292 -8.66 12.41 -3.18
CA ASN A 292 -9.89 12.84 -3.84
C ASN A 292 -10.13 12.04 -5.12
N GLU A 293 -11.38 11.87 -5.54
CA GLU A 293 -11.70 11.10 -6.76
C GLU A 293 -11.13 11.69 -8.07
N ASP A 294 -10.58 12.90 -8.04
CA ASP A 294 -9.82 13.51 -9.14
C ASP A 294 -8.29 13.28 -9.06
N GLY A 295 -7.82 12.53 -8.06
CA GLY A 295 -6.41 12.22 -7.80
C GLY A 295 -5.70 13.24 -6.90
N THR A 296 -6.34 14.33 -6.50
CA THR A 296 -5.69 15.37 -5.66
C THR A 296 -5.66 14.99 -4.18
N GLY A 297 -4.80 15.63 -3.39
CA GLY A 297 -4.86 15.55 -1.92
C GLY A 297 -4.38 14.22 -1.33
N ILE A 298 -3.51 13.49 -2.03
CA ILE A 298 -3.08 12.15 -1.60
C ILE A 298 -2.20 12.15 -0.34
N GLU A 299 -2.61 11.49 0.72
CA GLU A 299 -1.82 11.38 1.95
C GLU A 299 -2.17 10.11 2.70
N THR A 300 -1.35 9.73 3.67
CA THR A 300 -1.80 8.75 4.65
C THR A 300 -3.07 9.27 5.33
N LEU A 301 -3.98 8.37 5.72
CA LEU A 301 -5.30 8.72 6.25
C LEU A 301 -5.19 9.70 7.42
N ASN A 302 -5.75 10.91 7.28
CA ASN A 302 -5.60 12.02 8.25
C ASN A 302 -4.14 12.36 8.64
N HIS A 303 -3.17 12.11 7.75
CA HIS A 303 -1.74 12.28 8.05
C HIS A 303 -1.22 11.36 9.19
N VAL A 304 -1.87 10.20 9.38
CA VAL A 304 -1.39 9.15 10.30
C VAL A 304 -0.10 8.52 9.77
N GLY A 305 0.87 8.22 10.64
CA GLY A 305 2.14 7.66 10.20
C GLY A 305 2.67 6.53 11.07
N ARG A 306 3.97 6.27 10.94
CA ARG A 306 4.70 5.26 11.70
C ARG A 306 4.67 5.55 13.20
N HIS A 307 4.70 6.83 13.59
CA HIS A 307 4.58 7.24 14.99
C HIS A 307 3.24 6.83 15.60
N GLU A 308 2.19 6.75 14.79
CA GLU A 308 0.86 6.38 15.25
C GLU A 308 0.59 4.88 15.22
N LEU A 309 1.12 4.19 14.20
CA LEU A 309 0.77 2.83 13.84
C LEU A 309 1.84 1.79 14.14
N ALA A 310 3.12 2.16 14.16
CA ALA A 310 4.24 1.23 14.37
C ALA A 310 4.60 1.04 15.85
N GLY A 311 5.16 -0.12 16.18
CA GLY A 311 5.67 -0.39 17.53
C GLY A 311 7.09 0.11 17.77
N TYR A 312 7.90 0.11 16.71
CA TYR A 312 9.31 0.46 16.74
C TYR A 312 9.79 0.81 15.34
N PHE A 313 10.72 1.75 15.22
CA PHE A 313 11.57 1.86 14.03
C PHE A 313 12.86 2.61 14.37
N ASP A 314 13.90 2.28 13.61
CA ASP A 314 15.22 2.87 13.81
C ASP A 314 15.26 4.35 13.39
N SER A 315 16.22 5.07 13.94
CA SER A 315 16.55 6.42 13.51
C SER A 315 17.30 6.38 12.17
N ALA A 316 17.58 7.55 11.59
CA ALA A 316 18.39 7.62 10.38
C ALA A 316 19.89 7.43 10.68
N ASN A 317 20.37 7.84 11.86
CA ASN A 317 21.79 7.95 12.18
C ASN A 317 22.06 7.70 13.68
N ASP A 318 23.26 7.25 14.06
CA ASP A 318 23.67 6.91 15.44
C ASP A 318 23.41 7.99 16.52
N ASN A 319 23.31 9.27 16.13
CA ASN A 319 23.14 10.40 17.06
C ASN A 319 21.67 10.79 17.27
N LEU A 320 20.73 10.08 16.64
CA LEU A 320 19.31 10.36 16.71
C LEU A 320 18.60 9.29 17.55
N PRO A 321 17.52 9.65 18.26
CA PRO A 321 16.75 8.68 19.02
C PRO A 321 15.94 7.76 18.08
N GLU A 322 16.01 6.46 18.31
CA GLU A 322 15.04 5.48 17.79
C GLU A 322 13.61 5.83 18.23
N PHE A 323 12.61 5.33 17.49
CA PHE A 323 11.23 5.39 17.93
C PHE A 323 10.84 4.10 18.66
N ILE A 324 10.30 4.23 19.87
CA ILE A 324 9.67 3.14 20.63
C ILE A 324 8.29 3.60 21.05
N ALA A 325 7.25 2.85 20.67
CA ALA A 325 5.88 3.17 21.05
C ALA A 325 5.69 3.15 22.58
N PRO A 326 4.88 4.07 23.15
CA PRO A 326 4.55 4.06 24.57
C PRO A 326 3.98 2.71 25.03
N THR A 327 4.33 2.29 26.25
CA THR A 327 3.83 1.03 26.82
C THR A 327 2.31 0.98 26.80
N GLY A 328 1.75 -0.09 26.22
CA GLY A 328 0.31 -0.30 26.11
C GLY A 328 -0.34 0.33 24.89
N ARG A 329 0.40 1.07 24.04
CA ARG A 329 -0.08 1.52 22.73
C ARG A 329 -0.39 0.30 21.86
N ARG A 330 -1.57 0.32 21.23
CA ARG A 330 -1.95 -0.66 20.21
C ARG A 330 -1.43 -0.20 18.86
N THR A 331 -0.87 -1.13 18.10
CA THR A 331 -0.20 -0.90 16.82
C THR A 331 -0.79 -1.79 15.74
N ALA A 332 -0.64 -1.36 14.48
CA ALA A 332 -1.08 -2.08 13.29
C ALA A 332 -0.22 -1.65 12.09
N GLU A 333 0.78 -2.47 11.76
CA GLU A 333 1.79 -2.15 10.73
C GLU A 333 1.39 -2.61 9.33
N LEU A 334 0.55 -3.65 9.27
CA LEU A 334 0.09 -4.29 8.03
C LEU A 334 -1.44 -4.29 7.97
N LEU A 335 -2.06 -3.13 7.71
CA LEU A 335 -3.50 -2.93 7.72
C LEU A 335 -4.11 -3.10 6.33
N LEU A 336 -5.00 -4.07 6.18
CA LEU A 336 -5.59 -4.47 4.90
C LEU A 336 -7.13 -4.44 4.95
N GLN A 337 -7.79 -4.47 3.79
CA GLN A 337 -9.22 -4.77 3.63
C GLN A 337 -10.15 -3.84 4.44
N LEU A 338 -9.85 -2.54 4.42
CA LEU A 338 -10.59 -1.53 5.17
C LEU A 338 -12.07 -1.46 4.74
N LYS A 339 -12.97 -1.37 5.72
CA LYS A 339 -14.39 -1.10 5.55
C LYS A 339 -14.87 -0.10 6.60
N GLU A 340 -15.59 0.91 6.16
CA GLU A 340 -16.21 1.89 7.06
C GLU A 340 -17.45 1.29 7.75
N ASP A 341 -17.61 1.57 9.04
CA ASP A 341 -18.80 1.25 9.80
C ASP A 341 -19.98 2.15 9.37
N PRO A 342 -21.05 1.58 8.76
CA PRO A 342 -22.17 2.39 8.28
C PRO A 342 -22.95 3.08 9.42
N ASN A 343 -22.78 2.65 10.66
CA ASN A 343 -23.42 3.24 11.85
C ASN A 343 -22.49 4.24 12.57
N ARG A 344 -21.22 4.32 12.18
CA ARG A 344 -20.21 5.20 12.77
C ARG A 344 -19.30 5.76 11.66
N PRO A 345 -19.77 6.72 10.84
CA PRO A 345 -18.97 7.36 9.80
C PRO A 345 -17.59 7.79 10.30
N GLY A 346 -16.56 7.47 9.53
CA GLY A 346 -15.15 7.67 9.86
C GLY A 346 -14.53 6.63 10.81
N TYR A 347 -15.28 5.62 11.27
CA TYR A 347 -14.72 4.49 12.00
C TYR A 347 -14.54 3.30 11.06
N PHE A 348 -13.31 2.84 10.89
CA PHE A 348 -12.96 1.79 9.93
C PHE A 348 -12.61 0.49 10.66
N TYR A 349 -13.06 -0.63 10.11
CA TYR A 349 -12.55 -1.95 10.46
C TYR A 349 -11.57 -2.40 9.37
N GLY A 350 -10.54 -3.15 9.76
CA GLY A 350 -9.60 -3.75 8.82
C GLY A 350 -8.91 -4.96 9.42
N THR A 351 -8.07 -5.61 8.61
CA THR A 351 -7.30 -6.78 9.01
C THR A 351 -5.84 -6.37 9.21
N HIS A 352 -5.33 -6.52 10.42
CA HIS A 352 -3.90 -6.52 10.69
C HIS A 352 -3.37 -7.95 10.51
N ALA A 353 -2.64 -8.22 9.43
CA ALA A 353 -2.21 -9.56 9.04
C ALA A 353 -0.69 -9.71 8.99
N PRO A 354 -0.13 -10.91 9.18
CA PRO A 354 1.22 -11.21 8.74
C PRO A 354 1.36 -10.98 7.23
N GLU A 355 2.53 -10.53 6.81
CA GLU A 355 2.82 -10.26 5.40
C GLU A 355 2.61 -11.48 4.50
N PHE A 356 3.03 -12.66 4.98
CA PHE A 356 3.03 -13.91 4.22
C PHE A 356 2.42 -15.09 4.98
N GLY A 357 1.96 -16.06 4.21
CA GLY A 357 1.57 -17.40 4.66
C GLY A 357 0.22 -17.47 5.36
N THR A 358 -0.59 -16.42 5.28
CA THR A 358 -1.91 -16.33 5.93
C THR A 358 -3.03 -15.88 4.99
N HIS A 359 -2.77 -15.67 3.70
CA HIS A 359 -3.74 -15.16 2.72
C HIS A 359 -4.33 -13.84 3.20
N ALA A 360 -3.48 -12.89 3.59
CA ALA A 360 -3.89 -11.59 4.13
C ALA A 360 -4.91 -11.69 5.28
N ALA A 361 -4.80 -12.73 6.12
CA ALA A 361 -5.66 -12.96 7.26
C ALA A 361 -4.89 -12.84 8.58
N GLY A 362 -5.52 -12.24 9.59
CA GLY A 362 -4.90 -12.02 10.88
C GLY A 362 -5.90 -11.56 11.94
N GLN A 363 -5.58 -10.44 12.59
CA GLN A 363 -6.40 -9.81 13.60
C GLN A 363 -7.31 -8.74 13.01
N ILE A 364 -8.58 -8.72 13.41
CA ILE A 364 -9.46 -7.60 13.08
C ILE A 364 -9.17 -6.46 14.05
N ILE A 365 -8.94 -5.29 13.50
CA ILE A 365 -8.76 -4.05 14.24
C ILE A 365 -9.79 -3.01 13.81
N GLY A 366 -9.99 -2.00 14.66
CA GLY A 366 -10.73 -0.79 14.37
C GLY A 366 -9.81 0.42 14.38
N LEU A 367 -10.13 1.44 13.58
CA LEU A 367 -9.38 2.69 13.49
C LEU A 367 -10.38 3.85 13.38
N ASN A 368 -10.31 4.81 14.31
CA ASN A 368 -11.04 6.06 14.16
C ASN A 368 -10.27 6.99 13.23
N GLY A 369 -10.73 7.12 11.99
CA GLY A 369 -10.13 7.95 10.94
C GLY A 369 -11.11 8.94 10.32
N ALA A 370 -12.11 9.41 11.07
CA ALA A 370 -12.99 10.48 10.62
C ALA A 370 -12.15 11.72 10.28
N GLU A 371 -12.48 12.45 9.21
CA GLU A 371 -11.64 13.55 8.71
C GLU A 371 -11.32 14.61 9.78
N SER A 372 -12.27 14.86 10.70
CA SER A 372 -12.09 15.78 11.82
C SER A 372 -11.12 15.33 12.92
N VAL A 373 -10.64 14.08 12.89
CA VAL A 373 -9.78 13.50 13.92
C VAL A 373 -8.33 13.80 13.59
N ASN A 374 -7.65 14.45 14.53
CA ASN A 374 -6.21 14.68 14.44
C ASN A 374 -5.44 13.36 14.53
N ALA A 375 -4.41 13.16 13.69
CA ALA A 375 -3.62 11.93 13.68
C ALA A 375 -3.05 11.54 15.06
N ASP A 376 -2.64 12.51 15.89
CA ASP A 376 -2.13 12.23 17.25
C ASP A 376 -3.18 11.55 18.16
N ASP A 377 -4.47 11.70 17.85
CA ASP A 377 -5.59 11.10 18.58
C ASP A 377 -6.11 9.81 17.95
N MET A 378 -5.60 9.43 16.78
CA MET A 378 -5.98 8.17 16.15
C MET A 378 -5.43 7.01 16.97
N GLN A 379 -6.33 6.10 17.35
CA GLN A 379 -6.01 4.91 18.14
C GLN A 379 -6.48 3.67 17.42
N VAL A 380 -5.70 2.60 17.55
CA VAL A 380 -6.05 1.27 17.06
C VAL A 380 -6.87 0.55 18.13
N ASP A 381 -8.03 0.03 17.75
CA ASP A 381 -8.85 -0.84 18.57
C ASP A 381 -8.64 -2.30 18.20
N TYR A 382 -8.30 -3.14 19.17
CA TYR A 382 -8.19 -4.59 18.96
C TYR A 382 -9.57 -5.22 19.09
N ILE A 383 -10.14 -5.65 17.96
CA ILE A 383 -11.50 -6.19 17.88
C ILE A 383 -11.50 -7.70 18.15
N THR A 384 -10.56 -8.44 17.54
CA THR A 384 -10.26 -9.84 17.89
C THR A 384 -8.98 -9.93 18.72
N ASP A 385 -8.74 -11.08 19.34
CA ASP A 385 -7.56 -11.33 20.17
C ASP A 385 -6.25 -11.12 19.38
N PRO A 386 -5.23 -10.41 19.91
CA PRO A 386 -3.94 -10.21 19.25
C PRO A 386 -3.22 -11.49 18.83
N LEU A 387 -3.53 -12.63 19.45
CA LEU A 387 -3.01 -13.93 19.04
C LEU A 387 -3.48 -14.34 17.64
N THR A 388 -4.59 -13.79 17.13
CA THR A 388 -5.08 -14.09 15.79
C THR A 388 -4.23 -13.44 14.70
N ASN A 389 -3.28 -12.55 15.05
CA ASN A 389 -2.23 -12.07 14.14
C ASN A 389 -0.97 -12.95 14.16
N ARG A 390 -0.88 -13.96 15.03
CA ARG A 390 0.34 -14.75 15.23
C ARG A 390 0.27 -16.06 14.45
N ILE A 391 1.25 -16.29 13.58
CA ILE A 391 1.49 -17.61 13.01
C ILE A 391 2.14 -18.51 14.07
N LEU A 392 1.46 -19.57 14.45
CA LEU A 392 2.00 -20.58 15.37
C LEU A 392 2.93 -21.55 14.63
N PRO A 393 4.06 -21.96 15.23
CA PRO A 393 4.83 -23.08 14.74
C PRO A 393 4.03 -24.40 14.77
N ASP A 394 4.19 -25.25 13.76
CA ASP A 394 3.49 -26.54 13.63
C ASP A 394 3.64 -27.48 14.85
N ASN A 395 4.68 -27.30 15.66
CA ASN A 395 4.96 -28.11 16.85
C ASN A 395 4.35 -27.55 18.15
N VAL A 396 3.60 -26.45 18.08
CA VAL A 396 2.98 -25.79 19.24
C VAL A 396 1.47 -25.97 19.15
N ALA A 397 0.84 -26.50 20.20
CA ALA A 397 -0.63 -26.63 20.21
C ALA A 397 -1.31 -25.25 20.21
N GLN A 398 -2.30 -25.08 19.35
CA GLN A 398 -3.13 -23.87 19.28
C GLN A 398 -3.85 -23.64 20.63
N PRO A 399 -3.59 -22.51 21.31
CA PRO A 399 -4.29 -22.18 22.55
C PRO A 399 -5.78 -21.91 22.29
N SER A 400 -6.65 -22.22 23.26
CA SER A 400 -8.09 -21.96 23.14
C SER A 400 -8.46 -20.48 22.93
N SER A 401 -7.58 -19.55 23.32
CA SER A 401 -7.75 -18.11 23.07
C SER A 401 -7.45 -17.71 21.63
N ASN A 402 -6.76 -18.55 20.85
CA ASN A 402 -6.49 -18.32 19.45
C ASN A 402 -7.55 -19.04 18.60
N SER A 403 -8.44 -18.26 18.00
CA SER A 403 -9.51 -18.75 17.14
C SER A 403 -9.13 -18.93 15.67
N GLY A 404 -7.83 -18.88 15.34
CA GLY A 404 -7.33 -18.87 13.97
C GLY A 404 -7.16 -17.45 13.42
N HIS A 405 -7.31 -17.27 12.12
CA HIS A 405 -7.09 -16.00 11.42
C HIS A 405 -8.38 -15.47 10.77
N PHE A 406 -8.49 -14.14 10.67
CA PHE A 406 -9.64 -13.45 10.10
C PHE A 406 -9.26 -12.55 8.93
N ARG A 407 -10.15 -12.40 7.95
CA ARG A 407 -10.03 -11.41 6.88
C ARG A 407 -11.41 -10.85 6.48
N ASN A 408 -11.41 -9.82 5.63
CA ASN A 408 -12.58 -9.13 5.10
C ASN A 408 -13.64 -8.81 6.18
N PRO A 409 -13.31 -8.00 7.21
CA PRO A 409 -14.31 -7.58 8.18
C PRO A 409 -15.38 -6.70 7.51
N VAL A 410 -16.65 -6.99 7.74
CA VAL A 410 -17.78 -6.21 7.20
C VAL A 410 -18.70 -5.77 8.34
N PRO A 411 -18.60 -4.49 8.78
CA PRO A 411 -19.60 -3.92 9.66
C PRO A 411 -20.92 -3.73 8.89
N LEU A 412 -22.02 -4.21 9.46
CA LEU A 412 -23.33 -4.26 8.80
C LEU A 412 -24.24 -3.15 9.31
N SER A 413 -25.23 -2.78 8.51
CA SER A 413 -26.19 -1.73 8.88
C SER A 413 -27.03 -2.05 10.11
N ASP A 414 -27.21 -3.35 10.42
CA ASP A 414 -27.87 -3.81 11.66
C ASP A 414 -26.99 -3.70 12.93
N GLY A 415 -25.75 -3.21 12.79
CA GLY A 415 -24.78 -3.07 13.88
C GLY A 415 -24.01 -4.36 14.21
N SER A 416 -24.29 -5.46 13.50
CA SER A 416 -23.48 -6.67 13.60
C SER A 416 -22.19 -6.56 12.78
N LEU A 417 -21.23 -7.42 13.09
CA LEU A 417 -19.94 -7.51 12.38
C LEU A 417 -19.76 -8.94 11.91
N ILE A 418 -19.51 -9.12 10.62
CA ILE A 418 -19.13 -10.41 10.05
C ILE A 418 -17.67 -10.35 9.59
N ALA A 419 -17.06 -11.51 9.42
CA ALA A 419 -15.73 -11.66 8.84
C ALA A 419 -15.61 -13.02 8.17
N VAL A 420 -14.58 -13.17 7.35
CA VAL A 420 -14.10 -14.45 6.85
C VAL A 420 -13.12 -15.02 7.88
N GLN A 421 -13.24 -16.31 8.21
CA GLN A 421 -12.39 -16.96 9.21
C GLN A 421 -11.84 -18.30 8.70
N THR A 422 -10.58 -18.58 9.02
CA THR A 422 -10.01 -19.94 9.08
C THR A 422 -9.79 -20.31 10.55
N VAL A 423 -10.07 -21.56 10.94
CA VAL A 423 -9.88 -21.98 12.35
C VAL A 423 -8.42 -22.28 12.69
N SER A 424 -7.58 -22.42 11.66
CA SER A 424 -6.16 -22.71 11.80
C SER A 424 -5.38 -21.47 12.22
N ALA A 425 -4.53 -21.59 13.25
CA ALA A 425 -3.60 -20.55 13.69
C ALA A 425 -2.16 -20.73 13.17
N TYR A 426 -1.94 -21.67 12.26
CA TYR A 426 -0.62 -22.00 11.71
C TYR A 426 -0.46 -21.39 10.33
N GLN A 427 0.75 -21.39 9.79
CA GLN A 427 1.00 -20.97 8.42
C GLN A 427 0.23 -21.86 7.45
N ASP A 428 -0.35 -21.31 6.39
CA ASP A 428 -0.99 -22.15 5.38
C ASP A 428 0.02 -23.01 4.61
N ARG A 429 -0.47 -24.10 4.03
CA ARG A 429 0.26 -24.95 3.09
C ARG A 429 -0.70 -25.82 2.28
N THR A 430 -0.23 -26.24 1.11
CA THR A 430 -0.90 -27.28 0.33
C THR A 430 -1.00 -28.58 1.14
N ALA A 431 -2.18 -29.19 1.20
CA ALA A 431 -2.43 -30.40 1.98
C ALA A 431 -2.32 -31.68 1.13
N THR A 432 -3.16 -31.79 0.11
CA THR A 432 -3.25 -32.93 -0.83
C THR A 432 -3.56 -32.44 -2.24
N GLY A 433 -2.54 -32.34 -3.10
CA GLY A 433 -2.69 -31.85 -4.48
C GLY A 433 -2.86 -30.34 -4.60
N GLN A 434 -2.81 -29.80 -5.82
CA GLN A 434 -2.76 -28.36 -6.10
C GLN A 434 -3.89 -27.55 -5.44
N LEU A 435 -5.13 -28.02 -5.55
CA LEU A 435 -6.32 -27.35 -5.02
C LEU A 435 -6.65 -27.86 -3.62
N SER A 436 -5.71 -27.64 -2.71
CA SER A 436 -5.88 -27.96 -1.30
C SER A 436 -5.13 -26.97 -0.42
N SER A 437 -5.61 -26.80 0.80
CA SER A 437 -5.05 -25.88 1.78
C SER A 437 -5.30 -26.43 3.19
N ARG A 438 -4.49 -25.97 4.15
CA ARG A 438 -4.77 -26.16 5.58
C ARG A 438 -5.93 -25.28 6.03
N TYR A 439 -6.17 -24.17 5.34
CA TYR A 439 -7.20 -23.19 5.67
C TYR A 439 -8.56 -23.56 5.10
N ASP A 440 -9.59 -23.18 5.85
CA ASP A 440 -10.98 -23.49 5.60
C ASP A 440 -11.84 -22.22 5.65
N PHE A 441 -11.46 -21.18 4.88
CA PHE A 441 -12.12 -19.87 4.95
C PHE A 441 -13.64 -19.94 4.77
N HIS A 442 -14.37 -19.40 5.76
CA HIS A 442 -15.83 -19.35 5.78
C HIS A 442 -16.35 -18.09 6.47
N LEU A 443 -17.58 -17.69 6.15
CA LEU A 443 -18.21 -16.51 6.72
C LEU A 443 -18.76 -16.78 8.12
N VAL A 444 -18.38 -15.93 9.08
CA VAL A 444 -18.86 -15.98 10.46
C VAL A 444 -19.41 -14.65 10.91
N ARG A 445 -20.45 -14.69 11.76
CA ARG A 445 -20.86 -13.51 12.54
C ARG A 445 -20.05 -13.44 13.83
N LEU A 446 -19.41 -12.30 14.09
CA LEU A 446 -18.65 -12.09 15.32
C LEU A 446 -19.59 -11.77 16.47
N SER A 447 -19.40 -12.48 17.57
CA SER A 447 -20.16 -12.28 18.81
C SER A 447 -19.42 -11.33 19.73
N ALA A 448 -20.17 -10.54 20.49
CA ALA A 448 -19.59 -9.75 21.57
C ALA A 448 -18.87 -10.68 22.56
N GLY A 449 -17.66 -10.31 22.94
CA GLY A 449 -16.88 -11.00 23.96
C GLY A 449 -16.08 -9.99 24.77
N SER A 450 -15.52 -10.44 25.89
CA SER A 450 -14.71 -9.61 26.79
C SER A 450 -13.37 -10.29 27.03
N PRO A 451 -12.22 -9.67 26.70
CA PRO A 451 -12.07 -8.31 26.17
C PRO A 451 -12.24 -8.18 24.64
N TYR A 452 -12.28 -9.29 23.91
CA TYR A 452 -12.31 -9.32 22.44
C TYR A 452 -13.57 -10.01 21.91
N ARG A 453 -13.98 -9.67 20.70
CA ARG A 453 -15.01 -10.41 19.97
C ARG A 453 -14.48 -11.79 19.57
N THR A 454 -15.38 -12.77 19.54
CA THR A 454 -15.09 -14.16 19.17
C THR A 454 -15.95 -14.59 17.99
N PRO A 455 -15.50 -15.58 17.20
CA PRO A 455 -16.32 -16.11 16.12
C PRO A 455 -17.60 -16.74 16.67
N GLY A 456 -18.73 -16.44 16.04
CA GLY A 456 -20.03 -17.05 16.29
C GLY A 456 -20.35 -18.16 15.28
N ALA A 457 -21.62 -18.31 14.93
CA ALA A 457 -22.05 -19.30 13.95
C ALA A 457 -21.62 -18.93 12.52
N GLN A 458 -21.33 -19.97 11.73
CA GLN A 458 -21.14 -19.85 10.29
C GLN A 458 -22.43 -19.34 9.63
N LEU A 459 -22.32 -18.41 8.68
CA LEU A 459 -23.45 -17.89 7.94
C LEU A 459 -24.01 -18.90 6.92
N ILE A 460 -23.17 -19.84 6.48
CA ILE A 460 -23.50 -20.93 5.57
C ILE A 460 -22.99 -22.26 6.17
N PRO A 461 -23.66 -22.84 7.20
CA PRO A 461 -23.16 -24.03 7.90
C PRO A 461 -22.99 -25.28 7.00
N ALA A 462 -23.80 -25.38 5.95
CA ALA A 462 -23.69 -26.45 4.96
C ALA A 462 -22.44 -26.33 4.08
N GLY A 463 -21.85 -25.12 3.99
CA GLY A 463 -20.86 -24.74 3.00
C GLY A 463 -21.42 -24.78 1.57
N ILE A 464 -20.57 -24.44 0.61
CA ILE A 464 -20.86 -24.54 -0.82
C ILE A 464 -19.89 -25.55 -1.43
N THR A 465 -20.41 -26.60 -2.08
CA THR A 465 -19.57 -27.63 -2.70
C THR A 465 -19.60 -27.54 -4.21
N LYS A 466 -18.44 -27.70 -4.85
CA LYS A 466 -18.31 -27.73 -6.32
C LYS A 466 -17.30 -28.80 -6.73
N THR A 467 -17.53 -29.37 -7.91
CA THR A 467 -16.56 -30.23 -8.60
C THR A 467 -16.03 -29.46 -9.80
N ILE A 468 -14.70 -29.39 -9.91
CA ILE A 468 -14.00 -28.68 -10.98
C ILE A 468 -12.88 -29.55 -11.54
N SER A 469 -12.60 -29.34 -12.83
CA SER A 469 -11.50 -29.99 -13.52
C SER A 469 -11.07 -29.10 -14.68
N TYR A 470 -9.81 -28.70 -14.71
CA TYR A 470 -9.25 -27.89 -15.78
C TYR A 470 -7.75 -28.16 -15.98
N TRP A 471 -7.17 -27.74 -17.11
CA TRP A 471 -5.74 -27.85 -17.33
C TRP A 471 -4.99 -26.62 -16.79
N ASP A 472 -3.99 -26.83 -15.93
CA ASP A 472 -3.08 -25.78 -15.48
C ASP A 472 -1.83 -25.79 -16.39
N ASN A 473 -1.70 -24.75 -17.22
CA ASN A 473 -0.56 -24.61 -18.14
C ASN A 473 0.75 -24.17 -17.45
N GLN A 474 0.69 -23.60 -16.25
CA GLN A 474 1.88 -23.22 -15.49
C GLN A 474 2.52 -24.45 -14.82
N ARG A 475 1.67 -25.35 -14.31
CA ARG A 475 2.10 -26.61 -13.68
C ARG A 475 2.18 -27.80 -14.63
N TYR A 476 1.65 -27.68 -15.84
CA TYR A 476 1.57 -28.74 -16.84
C TYR A 476 0.82 -29.99 -16.34
N GLU A 477 -0.27 -29.79 -15.60
CA GLU A 477 -1.07 -30.87 -15.02
C GLU A 477 -2.57 -30.56 -15.04
N GLN A 478 -3.38 -31.62 -14.89
CA GLN A 478 -4.82 -31.47 -14.73
C GLN A 478 -5.15 -31.17 -13.27
N ALA A 479 -5.63 -29.96 -12.99
CA ALA A 479 -6.15 -29.58 -11.70
C ALA A 479 -7.55 -30.17 -11.52
N THR A 480 -7.78 -30.90 -10.43
CA THR A 480 -9.09 -31.45 -10.08
C THR A 480 -9.42 -31.18 -8.62
N TYR A 481 -10.68 -30.88 -8.34
CA TYR A 481 -11.15 -30.67 -6.98
C TYR A 481 -12.64 -31.01 -6.87
N SER A 482 -13.01 -31.63 -5.74
CA SER A 482 -14.42 -31.84 -5.37
C SER A 482 -14.53 -31.67 -3.87
N GLY A 483 -15.22 -30.61 -3.44
CA GLY A 483 -15.29 -30.28 -2.02
C GLY A 483 -15.87 -28.90 -1.74
N ARG A 484 -15.74 -28.45 -0.48
CA ARG A 484 -16.19 -27.14 0.00
C ARG A 484 -15.29 -26.00 -0.47
N LEU A 485 -15.89 -25.04 -1.17
CA LEU A 485 -15.23 -23.80 -1.53
C LEU A 485 -15.05 -22.90 -0.30
N TRP A 486 -14.01 -22.07 -0.34
CA TRP A 486 -13.86 -20.91 0.53
C TRP A 486 -14.93 -19.86 0.23
N GLU A 487 -15.30 -19.09 1.24
CA GLU A 487 -16.23 -17.96 1.15
C GLU A 487 -15.47 -16.66 1.48
N LEU A 488 -15.35 -15.75 0.51
CA LEU A 488 -14.45 -14.59 0.56
C LEU A 488 -15.18 -13.30 0.12
N ASP A 489 -14.54 -12.16 0.39
CA ASP A 489 -14.97 -10.80 -0.02
C ASP A 489 -16.47 -10.50 0.13
N PRO A 490 -17.08 -10.74 1.31
CA PRO A 490 -18.48 -10.39 1.53
C PRO A 490 -18.71 -8.87 1.44
N VAL A 491 -19.88 -8.48 0.94
CA VAL A 491 -20.41 -7.11 0.97
C VAL A 491 -21.91 -7.11 1.22
N GLU A 492 -22.38 -6.13 1.99
CA GLU A 492 -23.81 -5.94 2.27
C GLU A 492 -24.54 -5.38 1.04
N VAL A 493 -25.62 -6.04 0.64
CA VAL A 493 -26.50 -5.58 -0.44
C VAL A 493 -27.62 -4.74 0.15
N ARG A 494 -27.51 -3.42 -0.01
CA ARG A 494 -28.57 -2.48 0.36
C ARG A 494 -28.44 -1.17 -0.39
N ALA A 495 -29.56 -0.46 -0.49
CA ALA A 495 -29.52 0.95 -0.83
C ALA A 495 -28.83 1.74 0.30
N ARG A 496 -28.00 2.71 -0.08
CA ARG A 496 -27.30 3.61 0.82
C ARG A 496 -27.17 5.00 0.21
N THR A 497 -27.10 6.01 1.06
CA THR A 497 -26.87 7.39 0.61
C THR A 497 -25.55 7.49 -0.11
N ARG A 498 -25.58 8.05 -1.33
CA ARG A 498 -24.38 8.41 -2.09
C ARG A 498 -23.68 9.58 -1.38
N PRO A 499 -22.39 9.45 -1.01
CA PRO A 499 -21.61 10.54 -0.44
C PRO A 499 -21.51 11.72 -1.40
N ALA A 500 -21.31 12.92 -0.85
CA ALA A 500 -20.91 14.07 -1.65
C ALA A 500 -19.47 13.87 -2.12
N ARG A 501 -19.13 14.38 -3.30
CA ARG A 501 -17.75 14.38 -3.79
C ARG A 501 -16.88 15.21 -2.85
N HIS A 502 -15.83 14.61 -2.32
CA HIS A 502 -14.86 15.31 -1.48
C HIS A 502 -13.93 16.19 -2.34
N VAL A 503 -13.56 17.35 -1.81
CA VAL A 503 -12.65 18.31 -2.45
C VAL A 503 -11.70 18.90 -1.41
N SER A 504 -10.44 19.05 -1.77
CA SER A 504 -9.44 19.72 -0.91
C SER A 504 -9.22 21.16 -1.40
N PRO A 505 -9.76 22.19 -0.72
CA PRO A 505 -9.53 23.56 -1.13
C PRO A 505 -8.07 23.97 -0.91
N LEU A 506 -7.60 24.90 -1.74
CA LEU A 506 -6.31 25.54 -1.50
C LEU A 506 -6.36 26.29 -0.16
N PRO A 507 -5.37 26.13 0.75
CA PRO A 507 -5.43 26.82 2.03
C PRO A 507 -5.35 28.35 1.89
N GLU A 508 -5.88 29.06 2.88
CA GLU A 508 -6.07 30.53 2.83
C GLU A 508 -4.76 31.30 2.63
N ILE A 509 -3.68 30.90 3.30
CA ILE A 509 -2.38 31.58 3.20
C ILE A 509 -1.86 31.53 1.75
N GLU A 510 -1.85 30.35 1.14
CA GLU A 510 -1.38 30.17 -0.23
C GLU A 510 -2.34 30.81 -1.25
N THR A 511 -3.64 30.79 -0.97
CA THR A 511 -4.65 31.53 -1.76
C THR A 511 -4.36 33.02 -1.75
N GLN A 512 -4.06 33.62 -0.59
CA GLN A 512 -3.74 35.04 -0.48
C GLN A 512 -2.44 35.39 -1.21
N VAL A 513 -1.37 34.60 -1.01
CA VAL A 513 -0.09 34.82 -1.70
C VAL A 513 -0.26 34.79 -3.22
N LEU A 514 -0.96 33.79 -3.75
CA LEU A 514 -1.21 33.70 -5.18
C LEU A 514 -2.15 34.80 -5.68
N SER A 515 -3.17 35.18 -4.90
CA SER A 515 -4.06 36.29 -5.23
C SER A 515 -3.28 37.60 -5.37
N ASP A 516 -2.39 37.90 -4.41
CA ASP A 516 -1.55 39.10 -4.42
C ASP A 516 -0.61 39.13 -5.64
N GLU A 517 0.01 37.99 -5.97
CA GLU A 517 0.99 37.93 -7.06
C GLU A 517 0.37 37.74 -8.45
N LEU A 518 -0.81 37.13 -8.57
CA LEU A 518 -1.42 36.77 -9.86
C LEU A 518 -2.66 37.59 -10.21
N GLY A 519 -3.08 38.50 -9.35
CA GLY A 519 -4.22 39.40 -9.60
C GLY A 519 -5.57 38.74 -9.31
N GLY A 520 -5.69 38.06 -8.17
CA GLY A 520 -6.94 37.44 -7.71
C GLY A 520 -7.21 36.04 -8.26
N GLN A 521 -8.44 35.57 -8.06
CA GLN A 521 -8.87 34.22 -8.45
C GLN A 521 -8.64 33.92 -9.94
N ALA A 522 -8.86 34.90 -10.82
CA ALA A 522 -8.62 34.73 -12.26
C ALA A 522 -7.15 34.40 -12.58
N GLY A 523 -6.20 34.91 -11.80
CA GLY A 523 -4.77 34.55 -11.93
C GLY A 523 -4.48 33.13 -11.46
N ILE A 524 -5.08 32.73 -10.33
CA ILE A 524 -5.00 31.37 -9.80
C ILE A 524 -5.56 30.36 -10.81
N ASP A 525 -6.68 30.67 -11.45
CA ASP A 525 -7.31 29.80 -12.46
C ASP A 525 -6.43 29.66 -13.71
N ARG A 526 -5.75 30.74 -14.15
CA ARG A 526 -4.77 30.67 -15.24
C ARG A 526 -3.57 29.80 -14.86
N LEU A 527 -3.07 29.90 -13.64
CA LEU A 527 -2.00 29.03 -13.15
C LEU A 527 -2.45 27.56 -13.15
N ARG A 528 -3.65 27.24 -12.63
CA ARG A 528 -4.19 25.88 -12.67
C ARG A 528 -4.32 25.33 -14.10
N ALA A 529 -4.85 26.13 -15.02
CA ALA A 529 -4.95 25.74 -16.43
C ALA A 529 -3.57 25.50 -17.08
N PHE A 530 -2.58 26.32 -16.72
CA PHE A 530 -1.19 26.10 -17.15
C PHE A 530 -0.65 24.77 -16.61
N LEU A 531 -0.85 24.49 -15.32
CA LEU A 531 -0.40 23.25 -14.69
C LEU A 531 -1.07 22.03 -15.34
N GLN A 532 -2.39 22.07 -15.55
CA GLN A 532 -3.13 20.99 -16.22
C GLN A 532 -2.64 20.73 -17.65
N SER A 533 -2.51 21.78 -18.45
CA SER A 533 -2.09 21.66 -19.86
C SER A 533 -0.66 21.16 -20.05
N ASN A 534 0.19 21.29 -19.02
CA ASN A 534 1.57 20.82 -19.04
C ASN A 534 1.78 19.54 -18.21
N SER A 535 0.73 18.90 -17.71
CA SER A 535 0.81 17.73 -16.82
C SER A 535 1.69 17.99 -15.59
N LEU A 536 1.54 19.17 -14.99
CA LEU A 536 2.27 19.61 -13.80
C LEU A 536 1.33 19.79 -12.60
N ALA A 537 1.94 19.82 -11.42
CA ALA A 537 1.36 20.26 -10.16
C ALA A 537 2.31 21.23 -9.46
N LEU A 538 1.80 21.98 -8.48
CA LEU A 538 2.57 22.87 -7.63
C LEU A 538 2.57 22.34 -6.19
N MET A 539 3.76 22.07 -5.67
CA MET A 539 4.01 21.63 -4.31
C MET A 539 4.64 22.76 -3.50
N VAL A 540 4.14 23.02 -2.29
CA VAL A 540 4.57 24.12 -1.43
C VAL A 540 4.76 23.64 0.01
N SER A 541 5.77 24.15 0.71
CA SER A 541 5.88 24.06 2.16
C SER A 541 6.13 25.42 2.79
N ARG A 542 5.55 25.68 3.96
CA ARG A 542 5.72 26.95 4.69
C ARG A 542 7.05 27.06 5.41
N ASN A 543 7.47 26.03 6.14
CA ASN A 543 8.78 26.04 6.80
C ASN A 543 9.32 24.63 7.03
N VAL A 544 10.38 24.26 6.31
CA VAL A 544 10.98 22.92 6.38
C VAL A 544 11.87 22.68 7.59
N THR A 545 12.26 23.74 8.33
CA THR A 545 13.06 23.58 9.55
C THR A 545 12.22 23.01 10.72
N ARG A 546 10.89 23.10 10.64
CA ARG A 546 9.97 22.62 11.69
C ARG A 546 9.62 21.15 11.47
N ARG A 547 9.75 20.31 12.50
CA ARG A 547 9.62 18.83 12.42
C ARG A 547 8.68 18.26 13.49
N ALA A 548 7.94 17.21 13.15
CA ALA A 548 7.12 16.45 14.09
C ALA A 548 7.90 15.31 14.78
N ASP A 549 9.02 14.89 14.19
CA ASP A 549 9.79 13.71 14.59
C ASP A 549 11.25 14.06 14.96
N ARG A 550 11.92 13.12 15.63
CA ARG A 550 13.35 13.20 15.97
C ARG A 550 14.19 12.06 15.35
N GLN A 551 13.59 11.24 14.49
CA GLN A 551 14.26 10.07 13.90
C GLN A 551 15.07 10.44 12.65
N GLN A 552 14.94 11.66 12.13
CA GLN A 552 15.86 12.28 11.17
C GLN A 552 16.37 13.61 11.75
N GLU A 553 17.35 14.25 11.10
CA GLU A 553 17.84 15.57 11.51
C GLU A 553 16.69 16.58 11.71
N PHE A 554 16.60 17.11 12.93
CA PHE A 554 15.55 18.04 13.35
C PHE A 554 16.09 19.39 13.86
N ASN A 555 17.41 19.48 14.09
CA ASN A 555 18.10 20.74 14.35
C ASN A 555 18.55 21.33 13.01
N LEU A 556 17.73 22.20 12.42
CA LEU A 556 17.87 22.65 11.03
C LEU A 556 17.95 24.17 10.95
N LYS A 557 18.77 24.66 10.02
CA LYS A 557 18.92 26.08 9.70
C LYS A 557 18.96 26.28 8.19
N ILE A 558 18.28 27.31 7.69
CA ILE A 558 18.38 27.69 6.28
C ILE A 558 19.69 28.42 6.04
N ALA A 559 20.50 27.89 5.11
CA ALA A 559 21.80 28.44 4.75
C ALA A 559 21.70 29.91 4.35
N GLY A 560 22.63 30.73 4.86
CA GLY A 560 22.65 32.18 4.58
C GLY A 560 21.55 33.01 5.24
N SER A 561 20.67 32.42 6.06
CA SER A 561 19.59 33.13 6.75
C SER A 561 19.70 33.03 8.29
N SER A 562 18.80 33.73 8.98
CA SER A 562 18.60 33.59 10.43
C SER A 562 17.55 32.55 10.82
N THR A 563 16.83 31.98 9.84
CA THR A 563 15.75 31.02 10.08
C THR A 563 16.31 29.65 10.47
N GLN A 564 15.96 29.22 11.68
CA GLN A 564 16.39 27.94 12.24
C GLN A 564 15.39 27.43 13.26
N THR A 565 15.39 26.12 13.45
CA THR A 565 14.69 25.41 14.51
C THR A 565 15.70 24.44 15.12
N ALA A 566 16.11 24.68 16.36
CA ALA A 566 17.13 23.85 17.02
C ALA A 566 16.93 23.81 18.54
N ASP A 567 17.25 22.67 19.15
CA ASP A 567 17.33 22.50 20.60
C ASP A 567 18.34 23.51 21.18
N ALA A 568 18.09 23.97 22.40
CA ALA A 568 18.95 24.95 23.06
C ALA A 568 20.40 24.44 23.18
N GLY A 569 21.35 25.21 22.62
CA GLY A 569 22.77 24.85 22.63
C GLY A 569 23.21 23.87 21.55
N ALA A 570 22.30 23.39 20.69
CA ALA A 570 22.64 22.59 19.52
C ALA A 570 23.23 23.47 18.40
N THR A 571 24.15 22.91 17.62
CA THR A 571 24.58 23.49 16.34
C THR A 571 23.70 22.89 15.25
N PRO A 572 22.78 23.66 14.63
CA PRO A 572 21.91 23.14 13.59
C PRO A 572 22.67 22.83 12.30
N THR A 573 22.20 21.82 11.59
CA THR A 573 22.66 21.49 10.24
C THR A 573 22.10 22.51 9.25
N GLU A 574 22.97 23.08 8.42
CA GLU A 574 22.55 24.03 7.39
C GLU A 574 22.04 23.30 6.14
N ILE A 575 20.83 23.65 5.71
CA ILE A 575 20.16 23.17 4.51
C ILE A 575 19.93 24.33 3.53
N ALA A 576 20.11 24.08 2.24
CA ALA A 576 20.04 25.11 1.21
C ALA A 576 18.98 24.81 0.14
N TYR A 577 18.77 23.53 -0.18
CA TYR A 577 17.90 23.13 -1.28
C TYR A 577 16.98 21.96 -0.90
N LEU A 578 15.85 21.86 -1.62
CA LEU A 578 15.07 20.64 -1.74
C LEU A 578 15.45 19.97 -3.05
N GLN A 579 16.00 18.75 -2.99
CA GLN A 579 16.28 17.93 -4.16
C GLN A 579 15.12 16.96 -4.42
N LEU A 580 14.68 16.89 -5.67
CA LEU A 580 13.51 16.14 -6.11
C LEU A 580 13.90 14.93 -6.95
N PHE A 581 13.17 13.84 -6.76
CA PHE A 581 13.31 12.59 -7.50
C PHE A 581 11.96 12.12 -8.07
N GLN A 582 12.02 11.37 -9.16
CA GLN A 582 10.88 10.71 -9.78
C GLN A 582 11.12 9.20 -9.94
N GLY A 583 10.04 8.42 -9.82
CA GLY A 583 10.08 6.97 -9.99
C GLY A 583 10.05 6.57 -11.47
N ASP A 584 11.20 6.20 -12.01
CA ASP A 584 11.39 5.78 -13.41
C ASP A 584 11.48 4.25 -13.53
N LEU A 585 10.68 3.66 -14.41
CA LEU A 585 10.65 2.24 -14.75
C LEU A 585 11.86 1.85 -15.61
N VAL A 586 13.05 1.81 -15.00
CA VAL A 586 14.31 1.54 -15.70
C VAL A 586 15.10 0.36 -15.14
N ARG A 587 14.80 -0.18 -13.96
CA ARG A 587 15.52 -1.33 -13.43
C ARG A 587 15.01 -2.64 -14.05
N GLY A 588 15.91 -3.41 -14.66
CA GLY A 588 15.65 -4.76 -15.18
C GLY A 588 16.59 -5.80 -14.59
N TYR A 589 16.28 -7.09 -14.81
CA TYR A 589 17.02 -8.23 -14.27
C TYR A 589 17.25 -9.29 -15.36
N SER A 590 18.50 -9.65 -15.62
CA SER A 590 18.82 -10.63 -16.67
C SER A 590 18.49 -12.09 -16.30
N GLN A 591 18.23 -12.38 -15.02
CA GLN A 591 17.94 -13.74 -14.53
C GLN A 591 16.51 -13.91 -14.00
N PHE A 592 15.66 -12.89 -14.08
CA PHE A 592 14.28 -12.90 -13.59
C PHE A 592 13.28 -12.72 -14.74
N ASN A 593 11.98 -12.91 -14.46
CA ASN A 593 10.91 -12.65 -15.41
C ASN A 593 10.96 -11.20 -15.91
N GLY A 594 10.48 -10.99 -17.15
CA GLY A 594 10.45 -9.67 -17.77
C GLY A 594 9.60 -8.65 -17.00
N GLY A 595 9.91 -7.37 -17.18
CA GLY A 595 9.28 -6.25 -16.49
C GLY A 595 10.30 -5.18 -16.14
N ARG A 596 9.84 -4.11 -15.49
CA ARG A 596 10.72 -3.03 -15.01
C ARG A 596 10.33 -2.60 -13.60
N ARG A 597 11.31 -2.47 -12.71
CA ARG A 597 11.14 -1.88 -11.37
C ARG A 597 11.32 -0.36 -11.45
N PRO A 598 10.43 0.45 -10.84
CA PRO A 598 10.66 1.87 -10.64
C PRO A 598 11.86 2.10 -9.72
N ILE A 599 12.76 2.99 -10.10
CA ILE A 599 13.82 3.48 -9.21
C ILE A 599 13.81 5.00 -9.18
N ALA A 600 14.19 5.58 -8.05
CA ALA A 600 14.33 7.02 -7.94
C ALA A 600 15.44 7.53 -8.87
N GLN A 601 15.06 8.42 -9.79
CA GLN A 601 15.96 9.17 -10.65
C GLN A 601 15.83 10.66 -10.32
N LEU A 602 16.89 11.41 -10.56
CA LEU A 602 16.86 12.87 -10.44
C LEU A 602 15.71 13.43 -11.29
N LEU A 603 14.92 14.33 -10.72
CA LEU A 603 13.75 14.89 -11.42
C LEU A 603 14.17 15.52 -12.76
N HIS A 604 13.53 15.10 -13.84
CA HIS A 604 13.75 15.64 -15.18
C HIS A 604 12.46 16.02 -15.92
N ASP A 605 11.28 15.64 -15.39
CA ASP A 605 9.98 15.98 -15.99
C ASP A 605 9.28 17.18 -15.30
N GLY A 606 9.99 17.89 -14.40
CA GLY A 606 9.52 19.11 -13.75
C GLY A 606 9.77 20.39 -14.57
N LEU A 607 9.30 21.53 -14.04
CA LEU A 607 9.50 22.84 -14.68
C LEU A 607 9.84 23.91 -13.64
N ASN A 608 11.08 23.93 -13.16
CA ASN A 608 11.53 24.85 -12.11
C ASN A 608 12.53 25.87 -12.64
N PRO A 609 12.68 27.04 -11.98
CA PRO A 609 13.73 28.00 -12.31
C PRO A 609 15.12 27.36 -12.19
N ASP A 610 16.00 27.62 -13.15
CA ASP A 610 17.40 27.15 -13.11
C ASP A 610 18.17 27.83 -11.97
N LEU A 611 18.92 27.02 -11.20
CA LEU A 611 19.75 27.48 -10.10
C LEU A 611 21.23 27.23 -10.42
N ALA A 612 21.91 28.26 -10.91
CA ALA A 612 23.31 28.16 -11.30
C ALA A 612 24.19 27.74 -10.10
N GLY A 613 24.93 26.65 -10.26
CA GLY A 613 25.83 26.11 -9.23
C GLY A 613 25.17 25.26 -8.15
N ALA A 614 23.85 25.12 -8.16
CA ALA A 614 23.14 24.23 -7.23
C ALA A 614 23.26 22.75 -7.65
N PRO A 615 23.07 21.80 -6.71
CA PRO A 615 22.94 20.38 -7.05
C PRO A 615 21.80 20.16 -8.07
N PRO A 616 21.90 19.12 -8.93
CA PRO A 616 20.88 18.87 -9.94
C PRO A 616 19.51 18.56 -9.32
N SER A 617 18.46 18.91 -10.07
CA SER A 617 17.06 18.65 -9.71
C SER A 617 16.66 19.24 -8.35
N THR A 618 17.13 20.45 -8.08
CA THR A 618 16.83 21.17 -6.83
C THR A 618 15.94 22.39 -7.03
N VAL A 619 15.21 22.75 -5.97
CA VAL A 619 14.65 24.09 -5.78
C VAL A 619 15.25 24.73 -4.54
N LYS A 620 15.34 26.06 -4.54
CA LYS A 620 15.94 26.84 -3.45
C LYS A 620 14.99 26.89 -2.25
N LEU A 621 15.54 26.70 -1.04
CA LEU A 621 14.83 27.04 0.19
C LEU A 621 14.89 28.57 0.40
N ALA A 622 13.74 29.20 0.59
CA ALA A 622 13.69 30.63 0.84
C ALA A 622 14.08 30.97 2.28
N ASP A 623 14.41 32.25 2.53
CA ASP A 623 14.92 32.73 3.82
C ASP A 623 13.94 32.50 4.99
N ASP A 624 12.65 32.33 4.74
CA ASP A 624 11.62 32.01 5.74
C ASP A 624 11.45 30.50 6.00
N GLY A 625 12.26 29.67 5.33
CA GLY A 625 12.22 28.21 5.39
C GLY A 625 11.24 27.56 4.43
N SER A 626 10.57 28.33 3.58
CA SER A 626 9.62 27.78 2.60
C SER A 626 10.31 27.21 1.35
N TYR A 627 9.61 26.35 0.62
CA TYR A 627 9.92 26.03 -0.77
C TYR A 627 8.63 26.01 -1.60
N ALA A 628 8.80 26.13 -2.91
CA ALA A 628 7.75 25.86 -3.90
C ALA A 628 8.40 25.21 -5.12
N ALA A 629 7.74 24.20 -5.70
CA ALA A 629 8.24 23.47 -6.86
C ALA A 629 7.10 23.11 -7.82
N LEU A 630 7.36 23.23 -9.13
CA LEU A 630 6.52 22.64 -10.17
C LEU A 630 7.03 21.24 -10.50
N VAL A 631 6.18 20.24 -10.28
CA VAL A 631 6.53 18.83 -10.37
C VAL A 631 5.61 18.11 -11.37
N PRO A 632 6.04 17.01 -12.00
CA PRO A 632 5.19 16.25 -12.92
C PRO A 632 4.02 15.63 -12.16
N ALA A 633 2.84 15.68 -12.78
CA ALA A 633 1.66 15.00 -12.29
C ALA A 633 1.62 13.53 -12.71
N ARG A 634 0.83 12.72 -12.00
CA ARG A 634 0.64 11.28 -12.27
C ARG A 634 1.96 10.52 -12.35
N ARG A 635 2.92 10.88 -11.49
CA ARG A 635 4.25 10.29 -11.35
C ARG A 635 4.54 10.16 -9.85
N ALA A 636 5.12 9.04 -9.46
CA ALA A 636 5.59 8.84 -8.10
C ALA A 636 6.79 9.76 -7.86
N LEU A 637 6.72 10.60 -6.84
CA LEU A 637 7.78 11.52 -6.46
C LEU A 637 8.24 11.28 -5.03
N THR A 638 9.50 11.62 -4.79
CA THR A 638 10.10 11.70 -3.46
C THR A 638 11.17 12.79 -3.47
N TRP A 639 11.68 13.16 -2.30
CA TRP A 639 12.58 14.30 -2.16
C TRP A 639 13.45 14.23 -0.92
N GLN A 640 14.45 15.09 -0.87
CA GLN A 640 15.30 15.27 0.30
C GLN A 640 15.75 16.72 0.47
N LEU A 641 15.96 17.13 1.71
CA LEU A 641 16.66 18.37 2.03
C LEU A 641 18.17 18.12 1.93
N VAL A 642 18.88 19.03 1.28
CA VAL A 642 20.33 18.94 1.09
C VAL A 642 21.07 20.20 1.53
N THR A 643 22.34 20.03 1.90
CA THR A 643 23.28 21.13 2.13
C THR A 643 23.58 21.89 0.83
N ASP A 644 24.33 22.99 0.89
CA ASP A 644 24.77 23.71 -0.31
C ASP A 644 25.67 22.85 -1.23
N ALA A 645 26.39 21.87 -0.64
CA ALA A 645 27.21 20.91 -1.38
C ALA A 645 26.39 19.76 -1.98
N GLY A 646 25.10 19.65 -1.67
CA GLY A 646 24.24 18.54 -2.10
C GLY A 646 24.26 17.32 -1.17
N ASP A 647 24.83 17.43 0.04
CA ASP A 647 24.80 16.33 1.00
C ASP A 647 23.39 16.16 1.57
N PRO A 648 22.85 14.93 1.63
CA PRO A 648 21.50 14.68 2.11
C PRO A 648 21.39 14.79 3.63
N VAL A 649 20.36 15.49 4.10
CA VAL A 649 20.11 15.76 5.53
C VAL A 649 18.81 15.10 6.01
N VAL A 650 17.73 15.26 5.26
CA VAL A 650 16.40 14.73 5.60
C VAL A 650 15.75 14.18 4.34
N ARG A 651 15.16 12.99 4.40
CA ARG A 651 14.53 12.33 3.26
C ARG A 651 13.05 12.09 3.48
N GLU A 652 12.27 12.33 2.44
CA GLU A 652 10.93 11.79 2.32
C GLU A 652 11.05 10.29 2.06
N ARG A 653 10.36 9.51 2.88
CA ARG A 653 10.39 8.06 2.85
C ARG A 653 9.03 7.52 2.40
N PHE A 654 8.30 8.28 1.61
CA PHE A 654 7.13 7.82 0.89
C PHE A 654 7.18 8.26 -0.57
N TRP A 655 6.51 7.50 -1.43
CA TRP A 655 6.16 7.96 -2.76
C TRP A 655 4.87 8.76 -2.70
N VAL A 656 4.88 9.96 -3.27
CA VAL A 656 3.71 10.83 -3.34
C VAL A 656 3.44 11.20 -4.80
N THR A 657 2.20 11.03 -5.24
CA THR A 657 1.74 11.44 -6.56
C THR A 657 1.03 12.79 -6.47
N PHE A 658 1.13 13.62 -7.50
CA PHE A 658 0.31 14.83 -7.62
C PHE A 658 -0.57 14.74 -8.86
N SER A 659 -1.70 15.45 -8.83
CA SER A 659 -2.63 15.49 -9.95
C SER A 659 -2.44 16.73 -10.85
N PRO A 660 -2.77 16.64 -12.16
CA PRO A 660 -2.61 17.78 -13.06
C PRO A 660 -3.44 18.98 -12.57
N GLY A 661 -2.80 20.13 -12.39
CA GLY A 661 -3.46 21.33 -11.86
C GLY A 661 -3.53 21.44 -10.34
N GLU A 662 -3.07 20.42 -9.62
CA GLU A 662 -3.06 20.44 -8.16
C GLU A 662 -2.11 21.54 -7.66
N ILE A 663 -2.59 22.31 -6.69
CA ILE A 663 -1.75 23.20 -5.89
C ILE A 663 -1.86 22.71 -4.46
N ARG A 664 -0.80 22.06 -3.98
CA ARG A 664 -0.78 21.44 -2.66
C ARG A 664 0.21 22.15 -1.76
N ALA A 665 -0.28 22.52 -0.57
CA ALA A 665 0.50 23.18 0.44
C ALA A 665 0.59 22.31 1.70
N CYS A 666 1.81 22.00 2.10
CA CYS A 666 2.14 21.41 3.38
C CYS A 666 2.59 22.52 4.33
N THR A 667 2.38 22.33 5.63
CA THR A 667 2.95 23.25 6.63
C THR A 667 4.46 23.03 6.76
N ASN A 668 4.90 21.77 6.71
CA ASN A 668 6.30 21.35 6.80
C ASN A 668 6.49 19.94 6.19
N CYS A 669 7.74 19.50 5.98
CA CYS A 669 8.08 18.22 5.31
C CYS A 669 7.84 16.94 6.15
N HIS A 670 7.18 17.03 7.30
CA HIS A 670 6.85 15.86 8.12
C HIS A 670 5.68 16.25 9.02
N GLY A 671 4.52 16.48 8.39
CA GLY A 671 3.42 17.33 8.87
C GLY A 671 3.21 17.34 10.38
N ILE A 672 3.32 18.52 10.96
CA ILE A 672 3.05 18.72 12.37
C ILE A 672 1.54 18.56 12.58
N ASN A 673 1.14 17.53 13.32
CA ASN A 673 -0.26 17.31 13.67
C ASN A 673 -0.74 18.31 14.73
N ARG A 674 0.10 18.59 15.74
CA ARG A 674 -0.21 19.55 16.82
C ARG A 674 0.89 20.54 17.09
N THR A 675 2.07 20.04 17.42
CA THR A 675 3.23 20.86 17.77
C THR A 675 4.51 20.25 17.26
N ASP A 676 5.47 21.08 16.89
CA ASP A 676 6.80 20.59 16.53
C ASP A 676 7.56 20.06 17.75
N THR A 677 8.57 19.24 17.49
CA THR A 677 9.31 18.54 18.55
C THR A 677 10.34 19.41 19.29
N VAL A 678 10.70 20.59 18.77
CA VAL A 678 11.80 21.41 19.28
C VAL A 678 11.29 22.64 20.03
N LEU A 679 10.47 23.45 19.36
CA LEU A 679 9.90 24.70 19.89
C LEU A 679 8.54 24.46 20.58
N HIS A 680 7.93 23.28 20.38
CA HIS A 680 6.58 22.96 20.86
C HIS A 680 5.52 23.98 20.42
N GLN A 681 5.68 24.50 19.21
CA GLN A 681 4.79 25.47 18.59
C GLN A 681 3.87 24.79 17.57
N PRO A 682 2.69 25.36 17.31
CA PRO A 682 1.79 24.85 16.27
C PRO A 682 2.44 24.88 14.88
N PRO A 683 1.82 24.23 13.87
CA PRO A 683 2.29 24.26 12.50
C PRO A 683 2.57 25.69 12.02
N PRO A 684 3.63 25.90 11.22
CA PRO A 684 3.98 27.22 10.71
C PRO A 684 2.86 27.85 9.87
N THR A 685 2.70 29.16 10.03
CA THR A 685 1.69 30.00 9.36
C THR A 685 2.31 31.17 8.60
N ASN A 686 3.63 31.17 8.38
CA ASN A 686 4.28 32.21 7.57
C ASN A 686 3.79 32.11 6.11
N PRO A 687 3.49 33.25 5.45
CA PRO A 687 3.25 33.27 4.02
C PRO A 687 4.51 32.83 3.25
N PRO A 688 4.48 31.75 2.46
CA PRO A 688 5.67 31.19 1.84
C PRO A 688 6.33 32.16 0.85
N LEU A 689 7.55 32.62 1.17
CA LEU A 689 8.34 33.46 0.26
C LEU A 689 8.68 32.72 -1.04
N ALA A 690 8.98 31.43 -0.98
CA ALA A 690 9.28 30.63 -2.17
C ALA A 690 8.09 30.54 -3.14
N LEU A 691 6.85 30.44 -2.63
CA LEU A 691 5.64 30.46 -3.45
C LEU A 691 5.48 31.80 -4.16
N ARG A 692 5.74 32.89 -3.44
CA ARG A 692 5.68 34.25 -3.99
C ARG A 692 6.67 34.41 -5.13
N ASP A 693 7.91 33.97 -4.95
CA ASP A 693 8.96 34.09 -5.94
C ASP A 693 8.67 33.21 -7.17
N LEU A 694 8.20 31.97 -6.95
CA LEU A 694 7.80 31.08 -8.05
C LEU A 694 6.60 31.62 -8.83
N ALA A 695 5.60 32.20 -8.15
CA ALA A 695 4.44 32.83 -8.79
C ALA A 695 4.85 34.01 -9.67
N ARG A 696 5.77 34.87 -9.20
CA ARG A 696 6.32 35.99 -9.98
C ARG A 696 7.12 35.50 -11.18
N TRP A 697 7.95 34.48 -10.99
CA TRP A 697 8.70 33.85 -12.08
C TRP A 697 7.74 33.29 -13.12
N TRP A 698 6.72 32.52 -12.71
CA TRP A 698 5.73 31.96 -13.61
C TRP A 698 5.01 33.06 -14.40
N ARG A 699 4.54 34.10 -13.70
CA ARG A 699 3.85 35.24 -14.31
C ARG A 699 4.71 35.93 -15.37
N THR A 700 6.00 36.09 -15.09
CA THR A 700 6.95 36.75 -16.00
C THR A 700 7.24 35.92 -17.25
N ASN A 701 7.27 34.59 -17.11
CA ASN A 701 7.72 33.69 -18.18
C ASN A 701 6.59 33.02 -18.98
N PHE A 702 5.38 32.90 -18.41
CA PHE A 702 4.30 32.11 -18.99
C PHE A 702 2.91 32.77 -18.96
N ASP A 703 2.64 33.71 -18.05
CA ASP A 703 1.30 34.33 -17.96
C ASP A 703 1.12 35.42 -19.03
N ASN A 704 0.55 35.02 -20.17
CA ASN A 704 0.30 35.90 -21.32
C ASN A 704 -1.02 36.71 -21.23
N GLY A 705 -1.53 36.96 -20.03
CA GLY A 705 -2.70 37.84 -19.81
C GLY A 705 -4.01 37.35 -20.44
N GLY A 706 -4.18 36.03 -20.62
CA GLY A 706 -5.42 35.42 -21.13
C GLY A 706 -5.46 35.14 -22.63
N THR A 707 -4.34 35.31 -23.37
CA THR A 707 -4.25 34.83 -24.76
C THR A 707 -3.91 33.33 -24.75
N PRO A 708 -4.69 32.45 -25.41
CA PRO A 708 -4.41 31.00 -25.40
C PRO A 708 -3.02 30.70 -25.95
N LEU A 709 -2.21 29.92 -25.21
CA LEU A 709 -1.00 29.34 -25.78
C LEU A 709 -1.38 28.31 -26.85
N PRO A 710 -0.65 28.22 -27.98
CA PRO A 710 -0.74 27.06 -28.84
C PRO A 710 -0.29 25.82 -28.06
N THR A 711 -1.12 24.79 -28.09
CA THR A 711 -0.84 23.47 -27.52
C THR A 711 0.56 23.00 -27.95
N ARG A 712 1.40 22.62 -26.98
CA ARG A 712 2.70 22.00 -27.28
C ARG A 712 2.41 20.66 -27.97
N THR A 713 2.61 20.59 -29.28
CA THR A 713 2.71 19.31 -29.99
C THR A 713 3.93 18.60 -29.44
N GLU A 714 3.76 17.37 -28.94
CA GLU A 714 4.88 16.48 -28.60
C GLU A 714 5.87 16.45 -29.77
N THR A 715 6.96 17.19 -29.62
CA THR A 715 8.10 17.11 -30.52
C THR A 715 9.12 16.30 -29.75
N ALA A 716 9.51 15.16 -30.30
CA ALA A 716 10.53 14.29 -29.74
C ALA A 716 11.73 15.12 -29.24
N SER A 717 12.13 14.88 -27.99
CA SER A 717 13.23 15.56 -27.32
C SER A 717 14.47 15.63 -28.22
N PRO A 718 15.12 16.80 -28.37
CA PRO A 718 16.43 16.83 -28.98
C PRO A 718 17.42 16.16 -28.02
N THR A 719 18.12 15.15 -28.51
CA THR A 719 19.29 14.56 -27.85
C THR A 719 20.28 15.68 -27.50
N GLN A 720 20.46 15.95 -26.21
CA GLN A 720 21.56 16.80 -25.75
C GLN A 720 22.86 16.01 -25.88
N THR A 721 23.62 16.30 -26.94
CA THR A 721 25.00 15.85 -27.06
C THR A 721 25.85 16.62 -26.06
N LEU A 722 26.33 15.94 -25.02
CA LEU A 722 27.33 16.49 -24.09
C LEU A 722 28.58 16.89 -24.90
N THR A 723 28.96 18.17 -24.80
CA THR A 723 30.20 18.69 -25.37
C THR A 723 31.26 18.68 -24.26
N PRO A 724 32.35 17.91 -24.38
CA PRO A 724 33.44 17.99 -23.40
C PRO A 724 34.35 19.19 -23.70
N SER A 725 34.61 20.03 -22.69
CA SER A 725 35.65 21.08 -22.73
C SER A 725 37.05 20.47 -22.56
N PRO A 726 38.12 21.13 -23.04
CA PRO A 726 39.43 20.50 -23.28
C PRO A 726 40.39 20.63 -22.08
N THR A 727 41.32 19.67 -21.92
CA THR A 727 42.79 19.87 -21.98
C THR A 727 43.54 18.66 -21.41
N SER A 728 44.34 17.96 -22.23
CA SER A 728 45.81 17.80 -22.07
C SER A 728 46.35 16.67 -22.99
N THR A 729 47.38 16.99 -23.77
CA THR A 729 48.12 16.15 -24.75
C THR A 729 49.05 15.14 -24.06
N PRO A 730 49.36 13.95 -24.64
CA PRO A 730 50.64 13.76 -25.38
C PRO A 730 50.52 12.72 -26.57
N PRO A 731 51.60 12.22 -27.25
CA PRO A 731 51.91 12.42 -28.67
C PRO A 731 51.67 11.17 -29.58
N PRO A 732 51.93 11.21 -30.92
CA PRO A 732 51.12 10.52 -31.92
C PRO A 732 51.70 9.20 -32.44
N THR A 733 50.82 8.33 -32.97
CA THR A 733 51.19 7.27 -33.94
C THR A 733 50.12 7.13 -35.02
N ALA A 734 50.59 6.91 -36.26
CA ALA A 734 49.94 7.11 -37.56
C ALA A 734 48.89 6.03 -37.99
N PRO A 735 48.14 6.24 -39.11
CA PRO A 735 46.81 5.63 -39.40
C PRO A 735 46.89 4.43 -40.37
N PRO A 736 45.76 3.78 -40.75
CA PRO A 736 45.14 4.15 -42.05
C PRO A 736 43.60 3.95 -42.24
N THR A 737 43.06 4.85 -43.08
CA THR A 737 42.16 4.66 -44.24
C THR A 737 40.66 4.33 -44.10
N MET A 738 39.85 5.27 -44.61
CA MET A 738 38.42 5.19 -44.91
C MET A 738 38.12 4.47 -46.25
N THR A 739 36.92 3.90 -46.38
CA THR A 739 36.18 3.91 -47.66
C THR A 739 34.67 3.93 -47.40
N VAL A 740 33.98 4.84 -48.09
CA VAL A 740 32.51 4.99 -48.15
C VAL A 740 32.05 4.60 -49.55
N THR A 741 30.95 3.86 -49.67
CA THR A 741 30.15 3.84 -50.90
C THR A 741 28.65 3.69 -50.61
N ARG A 742 27.84 4.36 -51.45
CA ARG A 742 26.44 4.78 -51.28
C ARG A 742 25.46 3.89 -52.07
N ARG A 743 24.29 3.57 -51.46
CA ARG A 743 22.90 3.41 -52.02
C ARG A 743 22.61 2.38 -53.14
N PRO A 744 21.32 2.06 -53.50
CA PRO A 744 20.01 2.22 -52.83
C PRO A 744 19.09 0.95 -52.82
N SER A 745 17.92 1.08 -52.18
CA SER A 745 16.76 0.13 -52.10
C SER A 745 16.29 -0.54 -53.40
N PRO A 746 15.50 -1.61 -53.28
CA PRO A 746 14.06 -1.46 -53.58
C PRO A 746 13.09 -2.21 -52.63
N THR A 747 11.87 -1.67 -52.57
CA THR A 747 10.61 -2.17 -52.00
C THR A 747 10.15 -3.50 -52.63
N ARG A 748 9.47 -4.38 -51.86
CA ARG A 748 8.30 -5.19 -52.31
C ARG A 748 7.67 -6.03 -51.19
N THR A 749 6.35 -5.91 -51.04
CA THR A 749 5.41 -6.90 -50.44
C THR A 749 5.10 -7.99 -51.50
N PRO A 750 4.79 -9.27 -51.16
CA PRO A 750 3.42 -9.68 -50.81
C PRO A 750 3.25 -10.95 -49.90
N SER A 751 2.05 -11.05 -49.31
CA SER A 751 1.16 -12.21 -49.00
C SER A 751 1.64 -13.63 -48.60
N ALA A 752 0.78 -14.28 -47.81
CA ALA A 752 0.97 -15.47 -46.96
C ALA A 752 0.74 -16.86 -47.59
N THR A 753 1.40 -17.90 -47.03
CA THR A 753 0.90 -19.31 -46.97
C THR A 753 1.59 -20.14 -45.84
N ARG A 754 0.81 -20.93 -45.07
CA ARG A 754 1.21 -21.98 -44.06
C ARG A 754 1.93 -23.16 -44.77
N ARG A 755 2.79 -24.03 -44.18
CA ARG A 755 2.78 -24.84 -42.92
C ARG A 755 4.16 -25.57 -42.77
N PRO A 756 4.37 -26.49 -41.80
CA PRO A 756 5.10 -26.38 -40.53
C PRO A 756 6.58 -26.87 -40.58
N THR A 757 7.38 -26.50 -39.58
CA THR A 757 8.65 -27.20 -39.29
C THR A 757 8.72 -27.49 -37.79
N ILE A 758 8.84 -28.78 -37.46
CA ILE A 758 9.08 -29.27 -36.11
C ILE A 758 10.55 -29.00 -35.78
N THR A 759 10.82 -28.32 -34.67
CA THR A 759 12.16 -28.27 -34.09
C THR A 759 12.04 -28.55 -32.61
N THR A 760 12.61 -29.68 -32.19
CA THR A 760 12.72 -30.10 -30.80
C THR A 760 13.86 -29.34 -30.13
N THR A 761 13.55 -28.59 -29.08
CA THR A 761 14.56 -28.01 -28.17
C THR A 761 14.30 -28.57 -26.77
N PRO A 762 15.28 -29.21 -26.11
CA PRO A 762 15.11 -29.69 -24.75
C PRO A 762 15.24 -28.51 -23.77
N THR A 763 14.18 -28.22 -23.02
CA THR A 763 14.20 -27.25 -21.92
C THR A 763 14.52 -27.98 -20.63
N ILE A 764 15.68 -27.70 -20.05
CA ILE A 764 16.05 -28.14 -18.70
C ILE A 764 15.52 -27.08 -17.72
N THR A 765 14.44 -27.40 -17.01
CA THR A 765 13.91 -26.58 -15.92
C THR A 765 14.72 -26.85 -14.64
N ARG A 766 15.46 -25.85 -14.14
CA ARG A 766 15.99 -25.87 -12.76
C ARG A 766 15.21 -24.87 -11.91
N ARG A 767 14.52 -25.41 -10.90
CA ARG A 767 13.86 -24.71 -9.80
C ARG A 767 14.90 -24.23 -8.77
N PRO A 768 14.96 -22.94 -8.40
CA PRO A 768 15.47 -22.53 -7.11
C PRO A 768 14.30 -22.41 -6.12
N SER A 769 14.32 -23.24 -5.08
CA SER A 769 13.42 -23.13 -3.93
C SER A 769 14.27 -22.66 -2.76
N LEU A 770 14.14 -21.39 -2.38
CA LEU A 770 14.73 -20.88 -1.14
C LEU A 770 13.58 -20.55 -0.19
N THR A 771 13.42 -21.42 0.81
CA THR A 771 12.61 -21.16 2.00
C THR A 771 13.57 -20.71 3.09
N PRO A 772 13.54 -19.45 3.57
CA PRO A 772 14.39 -19.05 4.69
C PRO A 772 13.76 -19.54 6.00
N THR A 773 14.20 -20.69 6.50
CA THR A 773 13.96 -21.10 7.89
C THR A 773 15.17 -20.67 8.74
N ARG A 774 15.05 -19.58 9.50
CA ARG A 774 16.06 -19.24 10.52
C ARG A 774 15.85 -20.12 11.76
N THR A 775 16.57 -21.23 11.84
CA THR A 775 16.72 -22.01 13.08
C THR A 775 18.04 -21.67 13.76
N LEU A 776 18.00 -20.85 14.82
CA LEU A 776 19.15 -20.64 15.70
C LEU A 776 19.40 -21.91 16.53
N THR A 777 20.37 -22.72 16.13
CA THR A 777 20.84 -23.85 16.95
C THR A 777 22.30 -23.66 17.34
N ARG A 778 22.54 -23.36 18.62
CA ARG A 778 23.88 -23.30 19.21
C ARG A 778 24.19 -24.63 19.89
N ARG A 779 25.09 -25.47 19.36
CA ARG A 779 25.85 -26.41 20.19
C ARG A 779 27.14 -26.93 19.52
N PRO A 780 28.26 -27.04 20.27
CA PRO A 780 29.56 -27.45 19.74
C PRO A 780 29.80 -28.95 19.94
N THR A 781 30.48 -29.63 19.00
CA THR A 781 31.26 -30.82 19.35
C THR A 781 32.41 -31.08 18.38
N ARG A 782 33.57 -31.35 18.97
CA ARG A 782 34.84 -31.79 18.38
C ARG A 782 34.82 -33.32 18.32
N THR A 783 35.21 -33.96 17.22
CA THR A 783 35.78 -35.33 17.24
C THR A 783 36.71 -35.55 16.05
N ARG A 784 37.80 -36.25 16.34
CA ARG A 784 39.00 -36.50 15.53
C ARG A 784 38.96 -37.93 15.03
N THR A 785 39.27 -38.22 13.77
CA THR A 785 39.90 -39.50 13.36
C THR A 785 40.73 -39.32 12.09
N THR A 786 41.92 -39.92 12.13
CA THR A 786 43.05 -40.00 11.19
C THR A 786 42.71 -40.94 10.00
N THR A 787 43.39 -41.07 8.85
CA THR A 787 44.82 -41.10 8.47
C THR A 787 44.89 -41.13 6.89
N PRO A 788 46.05 -41.32 6.22
CA PRO A 788 46.88 -40.32 5.54
C PRO A 788 46.89 -40.43 4.00
N THR A 789 47.51 -39.47 3.31
CA THR A 789 48.55 -39.72 2.28
C THR A 789 49.30 -38.41 2.02
N ALA A 790 50.62 -38.49 2.02
CA ALA A 790 51.57 -37.38 1.91
C ALA A 790 52.06 -37.21 0.48
N THR A 791 52.28 -35.96 0.04
CA THR A 791 53.43 -35.62 -0.82
C THR A 791 53.91 -34.20 -0.51
N LEU A 792 55.21 -34.08 -0.30
CA LEU A 792 56.02 -32.89 0.03
C LEU A 792 56.51 -32.21 -1.25
N THR A 793 56.54 -30.86 -1.30
CA THR A 793 57.74 -30.12 -1.76
C THR A 793 57.78 -28.63 -1.36
N ARG A 794 58.67 -28.36 -0.39
CA ARG A 794 59.66 -27.26 -0.22
C ARG A 794 59.37 -25.80 -0.64
N SER A 795 59.35 -24.96 0.41
CA SER A 795 59.72 -23.53 0.53
C SER A 795 61.22 -23.26 0.21
N PRO A 796 61.70 -21.99 0.03
CA PRO A 796 62.08 -21.12 1.18
C PRO A 796 62.00 -19.56 0.94
N VAL A 797 61.61 -18.73 1.93
CA VAL A 797 62.47 -17.82 2.79
C VAL A 797 62.56 -16.34 2.29
N PRO A 798 62.76 -15.27 3.12
CA PRO A 798 62.42 -15.05 4.56
C PRO A 798 62.09 -13.58 5.03
N THR A 799 61.65 -13.48 6.31
CA THR A 799 61.93 -12.41 7.33
C THR A 799 61.40 -10.97 7.13
N ARG A 800 61.01 -10.18 8.14
CA ARG A 800 61.14 -10.13 9.62
C ARG A 800 60.15 -9.04 10.12
N THR A 801 59.42 -9.11 11.25
CA THR A 801 59.92 -8.69 12.59
C THR A 801 58.82 -8.76 13.69
N ARG A 802 59.13 -9.51 14.76
CA ARG A 802 58.88 -9.38 16.23
C ARG A 802 57.48 -9.15 16.86
N THR A 803 56.92 -10.27 17.34
CA THR A 803 56.60 -10.71 18.73
C THR A 803 56.67 -9.74 19.94
N ARG A 804 55.61 -9.80 20.80
CA ARG A 804 55.69 -9.99 22.28
C ARG A 804 54.34 -10.45 22.90
N THR A 805 54.08 -11.76 23.03
CA THR A 805 53.96 -12.59 24.28
C THR A 805 53.11 -12.07 25.45
N ARG A 806 52.05 -12.80 25.85
CA ARG A 806 52.09 -13.84 26.93
C ARG A 806 50.84 -14.75 26.96
N ARG A 807 51.10 -16.00 27.38
CA ARG A 807 50.27 -17.21 27.46
C ARG A 807 49.37 -17.28 28.74
N PRO A 808 48.51 -18.31 28.88
CA PRO A 808 47.27 -18.33 29.67
C PRO A 808 47.38 -19.18 30.95
N THR A 809 46.30 -19.27 31.74
CA THR A 809 46.13 -20.30 32.76
C THR A 809 44.68 -20.77 32.84
N VAL A 810 44.49 -22.09 32.76
CA VAL A 810 43.28 -22.87 33.03
C VAL A 810 43.64 -23.81 34.16
N THR A 811 42.76 -24.05 35.15
CA THR A 811 42.54 -25.36 35.81
C THR A 811 41.20 -25.33 36.60
N PRO A 812 40.46 -26.46 36.73
CA PRO A 812 39.06 -26.53 37.16
C PRO A 812 38.83 -27.31 38.49
N THR A 813 37.55 -27.64 38.77
CA THR A 813 36.98 -28.76 39.60
C THR A 813 36.48 -28.40 41.05
N PRO A 814 35.66 -29.23 41.76
CA PRO A 814 34.17 -29.20 41.79
C PRO A 814 33.48 -29.20 43.19
N THR A 815 32.12 -29.25 43.19
CA THR A 815 31.17 -29.97 44.10
C THR A 815 30.44 -29.27 45.29
N ASN A 816 29.10 -29.37 45.22
CA ASN A 816 28.13 -29.94 46.20
C ASN A 816 27.36 -29.12 47.27
N THR A 817 26.02 -29.15 47.08
CA THR A 817 24.87 -29.45 47.98
C THR A 817 24.16 -28.42 48.90
N ARG A 818 22.82 -28.51 48.78
CA ARG A 818 21.70 -28.46 49.76
C ARG A 818 20.86 -27.18 49.95
N ARG A 819 19.55 -27.44 49.82
CA ARG A 819 18.34 -26.65 50.16
C ARG A 819 18.27 -26.34 51.67
N PRO A 820 17.52 -25.30 52.09
CA PRO A 820 16.20 -25.58 52.65
C PRO A 820 15.08 -24.57 52.30
N THR A 821 13.85 -25.03 52.49
CA THR A 821 12.55 -24.35 52.43
C THR A 821 12.33 -23.44 53.65
N ILE A 822 11.51 -22.38 53.57
CA ILE A 822 10.50 -21.92 54.56
C ILE A 822 9.67 -20.74 53.96
N THR A 823 8.36 -20.79 54.18
CA THR A 823 7.30 -19.78 53.90
C THR A 823 7.30 -18.64 54.92
N PRO A 824 6.76 -17.43 54.60
CA PRO A 824 5.60 -16.97 55.38
C PRO A 824 4.53 -16.20 54.58
N THR A 825 3.36 -16.10 55.20
CA THR A 825 2.08 -15.55 54.73
C THR A 825 1.73 -14.21 55.42
N ARG A 826 1.17 -13.26 54.64
CA ARG A 826 0.28 -12.08 54.93
C ARG A 826 0.66 -11.00 55.97
N THR A 827 0.44 -9.72 55.63
CA THR A 827 -0.69 -8.86 56.11
C THR A 827 -0.62 -7.42 55.52
N LEU A 828 -1.80 -6.84 55.20
CA LEU A 828 -2.07 -5.47 54.73
C LEU A 828 -2.12 -4.44 55.88
N THR A 829 -1.60 -3.21 55.71
CA THR A 829 -2.19 -1.98 56.31
C THR A 829 -1.77 -0.68 55.59
N ARG A 830 -2.70 0.30 55.57
CA ARG A 830 -2.79 1.61 54.87
C ARG A 830 -1.79 2.71 55.31
N ARG A 831 -1.48 3.67 54.39
CA ARG A 831 -1.75 5.16 54.43
C ARG A 831 -0.79 5.95 53.48
N PRO A 832 -1.04 7.24 53.16
CA PRO A 832 -2.29 7.98 53.00
C PRO A 832 -2.41 8.72 51.64
N THR A 833 -3.66 9.07 51.30
CA THR A 833 -4.09 9.91 50.17
C THR A 833 -3.84 11.40 50.46
N ILE A 834 -3.35 12.15 49.46
CA ILE A 834 -3.46 13.62 49.39
C ILE A 834 -4.36 13.94 48.19
N THR A 835 -5.50 14.58 48.47
CA THR A 835 -6.47 15.05 47.47
C THR A 835 -6.26 16.54 47.24
N ARG A 836 -6.13 16.97 45.98
CA ARG A 836 -6.32 18.36 45.56
C ARG A 836 -7.56 18.43 44.67
N THR A 837 -8.54 19.20 45.10
CA THR A 837 -9.79 19.51 44.39
C THR A 837 -9.60 20.79 43.56
N PRO A 838 -10.05 20.85 42.29
CA PRO A 838 -10.35 22.10 41.63
C PRO A 838 -11.87 22.36 41.59
N THR A 839 -12.27 23.52 42.11
CA THR A 839 -13.64 24.03 42.09
C THR A 839 -13.86 24.84 40.81
N VAL A 840 -14.85 24.47 39.99
CA VAL A 840 -15.35 25.27 38.87
C VAL A 840 -16.65 25.94 39.31
N THR A 841 -16.70 27.27 39.24
CA THR A 841 -17.89 28.09 39.56
C THR A 841 -18.54 28.55 38.26
N ARG A 842 -19.85 28.28 38.12
CA ARG A 842 -20.70 28.70 36.98
C ARG A 842 -21.44 29.99 37.34
N PRO A 843 -21.62 30.97 36.43
CA PRO A 843 -22.44 32.16 36.71
C PRO A 843 -23.95 31.88 36.48
N PRO A 844 -24.86 32.65 37.11
CA PRO A 844 -26.29 32.35 37.11
C PRO A 844 -27.06 32.97 35.93
N THR A 845 -28.09 32.24 35.52
CA THR A 845 -29.09 32.59 34.51
C THR A 845 -30.07 33.65 35.02
N ARG A 846 -30.45 34.60 34.17
CA ARG A 846 -31.41 35.68 34.45
C ARG A 846 -32.78 35.32 33.86
N THR A 847 -33.82 35.40 34.70
CA THR A 847 -35.23 35.21 34.31
C THR A 847 -35.85 36.50 33.78
N ALA A 848 -36.78 36.37 32.84
CA ALA A 848 -37.52 37.44 32.19
C ALA A 848 -38.69 37.99 33.04
N THR A 849 -39.01 39.27 32.81
CA THR A 849 -40.29 39.92 33.15
C THR A 849 -40.74 40.72 31.93
N GLY A 850 -42.02 40.61 31.56
CA GLY A 850 -42.67 41.41 30.51
C GLY A 850 -43.47 42.59 31.05
N VAL A 851 -44.11 43.32 30.11
CA VAL A 851 -45.01 44.49 30.23
C VAL A 851 -44.25 45.80 30.50
N VAL A 852 -44.27 46.86 29.68
CA VAL A 852 -45.28 47.48 28.77
C VAL A 852 -44.72 47.66 27.37
#